data_AF-A0A821TNL2-F1
#
_entry.id   AF-A0A821TNL2-F1
#
_cell.length_a   1.000
_cell.length_b   1.000
_cell.length_c   1.000
_cell.angle_alpha   90.00
_cell.angle_beta   90.00
_cell.angle_gamma   90.00
#
_symmetry.space_group_name_H-M   'P 1'
#
loop_
_entity.id
_entity.type
_entity.pdbx_description
1 polymer ?
#
loop_
_entity_poly.entity_id
_entity_poly.type
_entity_poly.pdbx_seq_one_letter_code
_entity_poly.pdbx_strand_id
1 'polypeptide(L)'
;MATTSIRYAIVKSIISGDTLIIKPLIRSASSTNENEQRISLNYIIAPKLARPSNDSNTSQLSIDEPYAFEAREYLRKRLVGREICYTIDFEITQMNRSICTIYLGKDKETGENIIESLLSEGLVELRKQTGTRANDANYKRLVLIDEQAKLNKHGRYSDESPNTHIRNMKWTLENPKQFVDEHKSSPPFDAIVEYIRDGNSVRCLLVPSYYLVTIQLSGIKCPILKRDDNSINEPFSEEAKQFVETRLLQRQVKIILDGVNNQNLLGTLLHPNGNIALYLLKEGLAKCVDWSLTLLQQGWREKYRTAEKFAKDNRLKIWQNYVPQTGPIDNDSNDSNTASAINGKSNDPTLKGYQAKVLEIINGDGLTIRDLRDNKIKRIYLSSVRTPRAADFQQKSDENNPNLNRQQIKRPLYEIPYLFDARELLRKRLIGKTVRIITDYIQPASNDYPEKICCTVYIGNVNIGEALISKGFAKTIRHRHDDEQRSSHYDDLLTAEQQAEKRSLGLFSTRSGIYRIVDMTGDTNKERAKGLLNVFQRNGRMEGVVEFVASGSRFRIYLVKDSWIISFLLSSINCPRAERRIPLSNNSQQQKIEASEPFGAEALNFSKEHFLQRDVFIEVESVDRGGNFIGRLTTADGQSAALMLVQAGLAKVHDSAYNASNYKQLLEAEEKCRNERIGVWTNYEETSIKENEDENNEENKPEDESVNESDTINFTEPRFRCVVITYVTSDLKIYLQYSEQGQKLEQLQTDLREIFNRTKPVGEYKPKKGELLAARFTVDNEWYRARVEKIEGNNRISIYFIDYGNREIITDLSRLTKLPPGML
;
A
#
# COMPACT_ATOMS: atom_id res chain seq x y z
N MET A 1 15.47 1.83 -79.39
CA MET A 1 14.36 2.09 -78.47
C MET A 1 14.53 1.15 -77.29
N ALA A 2 15.03 1.63 -76.14
CA ALA A 2 15.06 0.83 -74.93
C ALA A 2 13.63 0.70 -74.42
N THR A 3 13.13 -0.52 -74.29
CA THR A 3 11.81 -0.82 -73.73
C THR A 3 11.73 -0.28 -72.30
N THR A 4 10.96 0.79 -72.10
CA THR A 4 10.74 1.37 -70.76
C THR A 4 10.00 0.36 -69.90
N SER A 5 10.71 -0.30 -68.99
CA SER A 5 10.14 -1.33 -68.11
C SER A 5 9.14 -0.70 -67.13
N ILE A 6 7.92 -1.25 -67.10
CA ILE A 6 6.89 -0.89 -66.12
C ILE A 6 7.28 -1.46 -64.76
N ARG A 7 7.19 -0.64 -63.71
CA ARG A 7 7.46 -1.02 -62.32
C ARG A 7 6.27 -0.69 -61.43
N TYR A 8 6.20 -1.38 -60.28
CA TYR A 8 5.15 -1.21 -59.29
C TYR A 8 5.74 -0.80 -57.95
N ALA A 9 5.05 0.09 -57.24
CA ALA A 9 5.47 0.52 -55.91
C ALA A 9 4.28 0.98 -55.06
N ILE A 10 4.46 1.02 -53.75
CA ILE A 10 3.54 1.67 -52.82
C ILE A 10 4.11 3.05 -52.48
N VAL A 11 3.27 4.08 -52.55
CA VAL A 11 3.69 5.43 -52.18
C VAL A 11 3.76 5.56 -50.66
N LYS A 12 4.96 5.84 -50.15
CA LYS A 12 5.22 6.05 -48.72
C LYS A 12 4.84 7.46 -48.28
N SER A 13 5.35 8.47 -48.99
CA SER A 13 5.14 9.89 -48.66
C SER A 13 5.41 10.83 -49.85
N ILE A 14 4.84 12.03 -49.78
CA ILE A 14 4.99 13.12 -50.74
C ILE A 14 5.90 14.20 -50.14
N ILE A 15 7.03 14.47 -50.80
CA ILE A 15 7.98 15.51 -50.37
C ILE A 15 7.53 16.89 -50.85
N SER A 16 7.16 16.99 -52.12
CA SER A 16 6.70 18.21 -52.80
C SER A 16 5.75 17.83 -53.94
N GLY A 17 5.11 18.82 -54.59
CA GLY A 17 4.18 18.59 -55.71
C GLY A 17 4.78 17.88 -56.94
N ASP A 18 6.07 17.60 -56.95
CA ASP A 18 6.81 16.93 -58.02
C ASP A 18 7.69 15.76 -57.54
N THR A 19 7.75 15.49 -56.22
CA THR A 19 8.71 14.54 -55.64
C THR A 19 8.07 13.65 -54.59
N LEU A 20 8.28 12.33 -54.70
CA LEU A 20 7.67 11.31 -53.87
C LEU A 20 8.73 10.33 -53.34
N ILE A 21 8.42 9.68 -52.22
CA ILE A 21 9.14 8.51 -51.72
C ILE A 21 8.25 7.29 -51.92
N ILE A 22 8.80 6.27 -52.55
CA ILE A 22 8.10 5.03 -52.87
C ILE A 22 8.83 3.82 -52.29
N LYS A 23 8.09 2.74 -52.06
CA LYS A 23 8.61 1.42 -51.74
C LYS A 23 8.34 0.47 -52.92
N PRO A 24 9.36 0.10 -53.70
CA PRO A 24 9.19 -0.80 -54.83
C PRO A 24 8.63 -2.16 -54.43
N LEU A 25 7.68 -2.69 -55.21
CA LEU A 25 7.14 -4.04 -55.06
C LEU A 25 8.03 -5.00 -55.87
N ILE A 26 9.18 -5.41 -55.31
CA ILE A 26 10.10 -6.32 -55.99
C ILE A 26 9.48 -7.74 -56.01
N ARG A 27 9.23 -8.31 -57.19
CA ARG A 27 8.77 -9.72 -57.38
C ARG A 27 9.94 -10.70 -57.63
N SER A 28 11.17 -10.36 -57.24
CA SER A 28 12.36 -11.20 -57.42
C SER A 28 12.82 -11.78 -56.08
N ALA A 29 13.01 -13.10 -56.04
CA ALA A 29 13.26 -13.89 -54.83
C ALA A 29 14.67 -13.71 -54.19
N SER A 30 15.49 -12.76 -54.63
CA SER A 30 16.91 -12.69 -54.24
C SER A 30 17.43 -11.33 -53.75
N SER A 31 16.59 -10.32 -53.48
CA SER A 31 17.06 -9.07 -52.87
C SER A 31 16.27 -8.68 -51.62
N THR A 32 16.87 -8.88 -50.44
CA THR A 32 16.44 -8.41 -49.11
C THR A 32 16.56 -6.89 -48.91
N ASN A 33 16.48 -6.09 -49.98
CA ASN A 33 16.58 -4.63 -49.88
C ASN A 33 15.20 -3.98 -50.05
N GLU A 34 14.50 -3.80 -48.93
CA GLU A 34 13.35 -2.90 -48.77
C GLU A 34 13.76 -1.41 -48.87
N ASN A 35 14.56 -1.04 -49.86
CA ASN A 35 15.10 0.32 -49.95
C ASN A 35 14.08 1.29 -50.55
N GLU A 36 13.77 2.32 -49.77
CA GLU A 36 12.95 3.45 -50.19
C GLU A 36 13.64 4.19 -51.35
N GLN A 37 12.87 4.50 -52.39
CA GLN A 37 13.36 5.22 -53.56
C GLN A 37 12.73 6.60 -53.63
N ARG A 38 13.58 7.62 -53.82
CA ARG A 38 13.14 8.99 -54.07
C ARG A 38 12.97 9.19 -55.58
N ILE A 39 11.73 9.44 -56.00
CA ILE A 39 11.39 9.66 -57.41
C ILE A 39 10.85 11.06 -57.63
N SER A 40 10.94 11.54 -58.87
CA SER A 40 10.37 12.83 -59.25
C SER A 40 9.69 12.79 -60.59
N LEU A 41 8.64 13.59 -60.70
CA LEU A 41 7.80 13.65 -61.88
C LEU A 41 8.54 14.36 -63.01
N ASN A 42 8.53 13.73 -64.17
CA ASN A 42 9.12 14.29 -65.38
C ASN A 42 8.31 15.48 -65.89
N TYR A 43 8.92 16.31 -66.74
CA TYR A 43 8.32 17.46 -67.44
C TYR A 43 7.75 18.59 -66.58
N ILE A 44 7.58 18.44 -65.27
CA ILE A 44 6.95 19.46 -64.42
C ILE A 44 7.91 20.10 -63.41
N ILE A 45 7.50 21.24 -62.87
CA ILE A 45 8.13 21.95 -61.75
C ILE A 45 7.01 22.35 -60.78
N ALA A 46 7.08 21.87 -59.54
CA ALA A 46 6.10 22.23 -58.51
C ALA A 46 6.57 23.44 -57.69
N PRO A 47 5.63 24.28 -57.19
CA PRO A 47 5.94 25.32 -56.22
C PRO A 47 6.53 24.74 -54.93
N LYS A 48 7.45 25.48 -54.31
CA LYS A 48 8.21 25.03 -53.13
C LYS A 48 7.42 25.24 -51.83
N LEU A 49 7.40 24.19 -51.00
CA LEU A 49 6.88 24.26 -49.64
C LEU A 49 7.85 24.98 -48.69
N ALA A 50 7.27 25.62 -47.69
CA ALA A 50 7.95 26.19 -46.54
C ALA A 50 8.83 25.13 -45.84
N ARG A 51 10.06 25.52 -45.55
CA ARG A 51 11.05 24.72 -44.81
C ARG A 51 11.56 25.51 -43.61
N PRO A 52 11.71 24.84 -42.45
CA PRO A 52 12.44 25.43 -41.34
C PRO A 52 13.92 25.63 -41.75
N SER A 53 14.51 26.76 -41.36
CA SER A 53 15.92 27.04 -41.63
C SER A 53 16.80 26.00 -40.94
N ASN A 54 17.76 25.44 -41.67
CA ASN A 54 18.78 24.55 -41.11
C ASN A 54 20.03 25.32 -40.62
N ASP A 55 20.09 26.63 -40.85
CA ASP A 55 21.25 27.46 -40.53
C ASP A 55 21.01 28.25 -39.25
N SER A 56 21.89 28.08 -38.25
CA SER A 56 21.83 28.80 -36.98
C SER A 56 22.04 30.31 -37.11
N ASN A 57 22.44 30.79 -38.30
CA ASN A 57 22.82 32.18 -38.55
C ASN A 57 21.83 32.97 -39.42
N THR A 58 20.71 32.37 -39.87
CA THR A 58 19.69 33.09 -40.66
C THR A 58 18.29 32.80 -40.11
N SER A 59 17.72 33.77 -39.41
CA SER A 59 16.39 33.71 -38.79
C SER A 59 15.22 33.82 -39.79
N GLN A 60 15.47 33.72 -41.10
CA GLN A 60 14.40 33.75 -42.11
C GLN A 60 13.90 32.34 -42.40
N LEU A 61 12.74 32.02 -41.82
CA LEU A 61 11.94 30.85 -42.19
C LEU A 61 11.46 31.01 -43.64
N SER A 62 11.65 29.99 -44.47
CA SER A 62 11.11 30.03 -45.83
C SER A 62 9.59 29.88 -45.81
N ILE A 63 8.89 30.72 -46.58
CA ILE A 63 7.43 30.68 -46.76
C ILE A 63 7.07 29.75 -47.92
N ASP A 64 5.81 29.28 -47.96
CA ASP A 64 5.31 28.53 -49.11
C ASP A 64 5.30 29.43 -50.35
N GLU A 65 5.71 28.89 -51.50
CA GLU A 65 5.32 29.47 -52.79
C GLU A 65 3.82 29.24 -53.00
N PRO A 66 3.10 30.16 -53.68
CA PRO A 66 1.67 30.01 -53.95
C PRO A 66 1.34 28.64 -54.56
N TYR A 67 0.29 27.99 -54.06
CA TYR A 67 -0.19 26.66 -54.48
C TYR A 67 0.73 25.47 -54.13
N ALA A 68 1.84 25.67 -53.42
CA ALA A 68 2.75 24.58 -53.04
C ALA A 68 2.06 23.52 -52.15
N PHE A 69 1.25 23.97 -51.18
CA PHE A 69 0.55 23.09 -50.26
C PHE A 69 -0.56 22.33 -50.97
N GLU A 70 -1.32 22.99 -51.83
CA GLU A 70 -2.40 22.43 -52.63
C GLU A 70 -1.88 21.35 -53.58
N ALA A 71 -0.76 21.61 -54.28
CA ALA A 71 -0.09 20.62 -55.13
C ALA A 71 0.31 19.36 -54.34
N ARG A 72 0.89 19.55 -53.14
CA ARG A 72 1.30 18.44 -52.28
C ARG A 72 0.10 17.69 -51.69
N GLU A 73 -0.94 18.39 -51.24
CA GLU A 73 -2.17 17.79 -50.70
C GLU A 73 -2.95 17.03 -51.76
N TYR A 74 -2.96 17.52 -53.01
CA TYR A 74 -3.56 16.84 -54.14
C TYR A 74 -2.94 15.45 -54.35
N LEU A 75 -1.60 15.38 -54.38
CA LEU A 75 -0.88 14.12 -54.44
C LEU A 75 -1.10 13.27 -53.19
N ARG A 76 -1.06 13.87 -51.99
CA ARG A 76 -1.21 13.15 -50.72
C ARG A 76 -2.52 12.38 -50.66
N LYS A 77 -3.64 13.05 -50.96
CA LYS A 77 -4.99 12.48 -50.92
C LYS A 77 -5.19 11.35 -51.94
N ARG A 78 -4.52 11.42 -53.10
CA ARG A 78 -4.66 10.45 -54.19
C ARG A 78 -3.68 9.28 -54.11
N LEU A 79 -2.47 9.49 -53.61
CA LEU A 79 -1.37 8.55 -53.78
C LEU A 79 -0.91 7.86 -52.49
N VAL A 80 -0.91 8.54 -51.34
CA VAL A 80 -0.29 8.00 -50.12
C VAL A 80 -0.95 6.68 -49.71
N GLY A 81 -0.13 5.64 -49.54
CA GLY A 81 -0.56 4.29 -49.19
C GLY A 81 -1.20 3.50 -50.33
N ARG A 82 -1.27 4.04 -51.56
CA ARG A 82 -1.78 3.32 -52.73
C ARG A 82 -0.66 2.69 -53.54
N GLU A 83 -1.00 1.58 -54.21
CA GLU A 83 -0.17 0.98 -55.26
C GLU A 83 -0.22 1.86 -56.51
N ILE A 84 0.95 2.10 -57.10
CA ILE A 84 1.12 2.86 -58.34
C ILE A 84 1.93 2.07 -59.35
N CYS A 85 1.67 2.35 -60.62
CA CYS A 85 2.46 1.93 -61.76
C CYS A 85 3.35 3.09 -62.20
N TYR A 86 4.64 2.86 -62.44
CA TYR A 86 5.54 3.93 -62.87
C TYR A 86 6.58 3.44 -63.88
N THR A 87 7.03 4.38 -64.71
CA THR A 87 8.12 4.17 -65.68
C THR A 87 9.26 5.11 -65.35
N ILE A 88 10.50 4.60 -65.38
CA ILE A 88 11.70 5.42 -65.20
C ILE A 88 12.11 5.97 -66.56
N ASP A 89 12.11 7.29 -66.69
CA ASP A 89 12.46 7.97 -67.93
C ASP A 89 13.98 8.16 -68.00
N PHE A 90 14.61 8.60 -66.90
CA PHE A 90 16.06 8.64 -66.73
C PHE A 90 16.46 8.76 -65.26
N GLU A 91 17.68 8.34 -64.93
CA GLU A 91 18.23 8.40 -63.56
C GLU A 91 19.29 9.49 -63.45
N ILE A 92 19.27 10.23 -62.33
CA ILE A 92 20.31 11.19 -61.97
C ILE A 92 21.19 10.54 -60.91
N THR A 93 22.26 9.86 -61.37
CA THR A 93 23.14 9.03 -60.54
C THR A 93 23.80 9.82 -59.40
N GLN A 94 24.10 11.11 -59.61
CA GLN A 94 24.74 11.98 -58.62
C GLN A 94 23.85 12.29 -57.40
N MET A 95 22.51 12.24 -57.54
CA MET A 95 21.57 12.58 -56.46
C MET A 95 20.73 11.39 -56.00
N ASN A 96 21.04 10.17 -56.48
CA ASN A 96 20.23 8.97 -56.28
C ASN A 96 18.73 9.23 -56.50
N ARG A 97 18.42 9.97 -57.56
CA ARG A 97 17.07 10.49 -57.87
C ARG A 97 16.66 9.99 -59.26
N SER A 98 15.57 9.23 -59.33
CA SER A 98 15.01 8.77 -60.59
C SER A 98 13.89 9.71 -61.06
N ILE A 99 13.92 10.10 -62.33
CA ILE A 99 12.85 10.88 -62.95
C ILE A 99 11.91 9.92 -63.66
N CYS A 100 10.62 10.03 -63.33
CA CYS A 100 9.62 9.03 -63.64
C CYS A 100 8.31 9.65 -64.12
N THR A 101 7.53 8.83 -64.81
CA THR A 101 6.10 9.08 -65.08
C THR A 101 5.27 8.10 -64.26
N ILE A 102 4.25 8.59 -63.54
CA ILE A 102 3.43 7.81 -62.60
C ILE A 102 1.99 7.71 -63.12
N TYR A 103 1.44 6.50 -63.02
CA TYR A 103 0.07 6.15 -63.37
C TYR A 103 -0.65 5.58 -62.14
N LEU A 104 -1.86 6.07 -61.88
CA LEU A 104 -2.71 5.53 -60.82
C LEU A 104 -3.35 4.21 -61.27
N GLY A 105 -3.08 3.12 -60.55
CA GLY A 105 -3.61 1.79 -60.85
C GLY A 105 -2.54 0.77 -61.23
N LYS A 106 -2.97 -0.38 -61.75
CA LYS A 106 -2.11 -1.52 -62.10
C LYS A 106 -1.70 -1.57 -63.57
N ASP A 107 -2.38 -0.81 -64.44
CA ASP A 107 -2.11 -0.83 -65.88
C ASP A 107 -1.80 0.57 -66.39
N LYS A 108 -0.76 0.69 -67.21
CA LYS A 108 -0.33 1.95 -67.83
C LYS A 108 -1.37 2.50 -68.81
N GLU A 109 -2.08 1.63 -69.50
CA GLU A 109 -2.99 2.02 -70.59
C GLU A 109 -4.32 2.60 -70.09
N THR A 110 -4.79 2.13 -68.94
CA THR A 110 -6.04 2.59 -68.31
C THR A 110 -5.81 3.50 -67.11
N GLY A 111 -4.57 3.57 -66.61
CA GLY A 111 -4.22 4.33 -65.42
C GLY A 111 -4.18 5.83 -65.67
N GLU A 112 -4.69 6.60 -64.71
CA GLU A 112 -4.64 8.07 -64.74
C GLU A 112 -3.17 8.53 -64.63
N ASN A 113 -2.70 9.30 -65.62
CA ASN A 113 -1.36 9.89 -65.59
C ASN A 113 -1.32 11.08 -64.61
N ILE A 114 -0.57 10.94 -63.53
CA ILE A 114 -0.51 11.94 -62.45
C ILE A 114 0.03 13.29 -62.93
N ILE A 115 0.91 13.30 -63.94
CA ILE A 115 1.47 14.53 -64.51
C ILE A 115 0.37 15.31 -65.25
N GLU A 116 -0.45 14.60 -66.04
CA GLU A 116 -1.59 15.20 -66.75
C GLU A 116 -2.60 15.78 -65.74
N SER A 117 -2.91 15.04 -64.68
CA SER A 117 -3.84 15.49 -63.64
C SER A 117 -3.35 16.75 -62.92
N LEU A 118 -2.07 16.81 -62.52
CA LEU A 118 -1.50 17.99 -61.85
C LEU A 118 -1.52 19.24 -62.75
N LEU A 119 -1.24 19.07 -64.05
CA LEU A 119 -1.28 20.17 -65.01
C LEU A 119 -2.71 20.63 -65.28
N SER A 120 -3.66 19.71 -65.42
CA SER A 120 -5.07 20.03 -65.69
C SER A 120 -5.72 20.86 -64.56
N GLU A 121 -5.27 20.68 -63.32
CA GLU A 121 -5.69 21.45 -62.14
C GLU A 121 -4.87 22.74 -61.95
N GLY A 122 -3.87 23.01 -62.81
CA GLY A 122 -3.02 24.19 -62.72
C GLY A 122 -2.17 24.25 -61.44
N LEU A 123 -1.77 23.11 -60.88
CA LEU A 123 -1.02 23.06 -59.60
C LEU A 123 0.51 23.12 -59.79
N VAL A 124 0.99 22.88 -61.01
CA VAL A 124 2.43 22.78 -61.34
C VAL A 124 2.73 23.50 -62.66
N GLU A 125 3.99 23.85 -62.91
CA GLU A 125 4.45 24.39 -64.19
C GLU A 125 4.93 23.30 -65.13
N LEU A 126 4.60 23.42 -66.42
CA LEU A 126 5.25 22.63 -67.45
C LEU A 126 6.66 23.18 -67.75
N ARG A 127 7.69 22.35 -67.59
CA ARG A 127 9.08 22.67 -67.91
C ARG A 127 9.24 22.79 -69.43
N LYS A 128 9.76 23.94 -69.88
CA LYS A 128 10.10 24.16 -71.29
C LYS A 128 11.19 23.18 -71.75
N GLN A 129 10.92 22.42 -72.80
CA GLN A 129 11.89 21.51 -73.43
C GLN A 129 12.50 22.16 -74.67
N THR A 130 13.76 21.85 -74.95
CA THR A 130 14.48 22.32 -76.14
C THR A 130 14.97 21.15 -77.00
N GLY A 131 15.19 21.38 -78.30
CA GLY A 131 15.71 20.37 -79.22
C GLY A 131 14.74 19.21 -79.48
N THR A 132 15.28 17.99 -79.62
CA THR A 132 14.50 16.77 -79.96
C THR A 132 13.41 16.42 -78.94
N ARG A 133 13.57 16.82 -77.67
CA ARG A 133 12.58 16.59 -76.61
C ARG A 133 11.33 17.47 -76.73
N ALA A 134 11.42 18.60 -77.42
CA ALA A 134 10.26 19.46 -77.69
C ALA A 134 9.30 18.85 -78.74
N ASN A 135 9.80 17.91 -79.56
CA ASN A 135 9.02 17.23 -80.59
C ASN A 135 8.39 15.91 -80.13
N ASP A 136 8.60 15.50 -78.88
CA ASP A 136 8.00 14.30 -78.28
C ASP A 136 6.46 14.41 -78.25
N ALA A 137 5.76 13.37 -78.70
CA ALA A 137 4.30 13.33 -78.75
C ALA A 137 3.68 13.46 -77.34
N ASN A 138 4.32 12.88 -76.33
CA ASN A 138 3.90 13.00 -74.94
C ASN A 138 4.00 14.45 -74.45
N TYR A 139 5.10 15.14 -74.80
CA TYR A 139 5.29 16.54 -74.43
C TYR A 139 4.25 17.46 -75.08
N LYS A 140 3.95 17.26 -76.38
CA LYS A 140 2.90 18.03 -77.09
C LYS A 140 1.52 17.87 -76.43
N ARG A 141 1.18 16.66 -75.97
CA ARG A 141 -0.04 16.41 -75.21
C ARG A 141 -0.08 17.19 -73.89
N LEU A 142 1.02 17.21 -73.15
CA LEU A 142 1.12 17.98 -71.90
C LEU A 142 1.01 19.49 -72.13
N VAL A 143 1.53 20.02 -73.24
CA VAL A 143 1.38 21.45 -73.62
C VAL A 143 -0.09 21.81 -73.81
N LEU A 144 -0.86 20.97 -74.52
CA LEU A 144 -2.30 21.22 -74.74
C LEU A 144 -3.08 21.25 -73.42
N ILE A 145 -2.76 20.35 -72.48
CA ILE A 145 -3.39 20.31 -71.16
C ILE A 145 -3.03 21.57 -70.34
N ASP A 146 -1.77 21.99 -70.38
CA ASP A 146 -1.30 23.21 -69.70
C ASP A 146 -1.94 24.48 -70.28
N GLU A 147 -2.12 24.56 -71.60
CA GLU A 147 -2.87 25.64 -72.26
C GLU A 147 -4.35 25.64 -71.87
N GLN A 148 -4.98 24.47 -71.79
CA GLN A 148 -6.37 24.35 -71.36
C GLN A 148 -6.55 24.76 -69.89
N ALA A 149 -5.63 24.40 -69.00
CA ALA A 149 -5.66 24.82 -67.60
C ALA A 149 -5.50 26.34 -67.46
N LYS A 150 -4.66 26.98 -68.29
CA LYS A 150 -4.52 28.44 -68.37
C LYS A 150 -5.77 29.13 -68.88
N LEU A 151 -6.38 28.62 -69.94
CA LEU A 151 -7.63 29.15 -70.50
C LEU A 151 -8.77 29.06 -69.49
N ASN A 152 -8.85 27.95 -68.76
CA ASN A 152 -9.85 27.74 -67.72
C ASN A 152 -9.52 28.42 -66.39
N LYS A 153 -8.36 29.09 -66.28
CA LYS A 153 -7.90 29.78 -65.07
C LYS A 153 -7.86 28.88 -63.83
N HIS A 154 -7.41 27.63 -64.00
CA HIS A 154 -7.30 26.67 -62.89
C HIS A 154 -6.05 26.92 -62.04
N GLY A 155 -6.17 26.66 -60.73
CA GLY A 155 -5.06 26.68 -59.78
C GLY A 155 -4.26 27.98 -59.85
N ARG A 156 -2.95 27.87 -60.08
CA ARG A 156 -2.02 29.00 -60.17
C ARG A 156 -2.31 30.01 -61.29
N TYR A 157 -3.18 29.66 -62.24
CA TYR A 157 -3.62 30.53 -63.33
C TYR A 157 -4.94 31.24 -63.03
N SER A 158 -5.52 31.03 -61.84
CA SER A 158 -6.72 31.72 -61.38
C SER A 158 -6.48 33.21 -61.16
N ASP A 159 -7.57 33.97 -61.09
CA ASP A 159 -7.53 35.40 -60.75
C ASP A 159 -7.41 35.63 -59.21
N GLU A 160 -7.27 34.56 -58.40
CA GLU A 160 -7.13 34.67 -56.95
C GLU A 160 -5.77 35.25 -56.54
N SER A 161 -5.74 35.94 -55.40
CA SER A 161 -4.50 36.52 -54.88
C SER A 161 -3.49 35.41 -54.54
N PRO A 162 -2.23 35.45 -55.02
CA PRO A 162 -1.25 34.43 -54.67
C PRO A 162 -1.04 34.25 -53.16
N ASN A 163 -1.30 35.30 -52.36
CA ASN A 163 -1.15 35.27 -50.91
C ASN A 163 -2.22 34.43 -50.19
N THR A 164 -3.38 34.17 -50.79
CA THR A 164 -4.41 33.30 -50.18
C THR A 164 -4.02 31.82 -50.20
N HIS A 165 -3.06 31.46 -51.06
CA HIS A 165 -2.50 30.10 -51.23
C HIS A 165 -1.16 29.91 -50.52
N ILE A 166 -0.85 30.78 -49.56
CA ILE A 166 0.34 30.69 -48.70
C ILE A 166 -0.15 30.46 -47.27
N ARG A 167 0.27 29.34 -46.66
CA ARG A 167 -0.11 29.03 -45.28
C ARG A 167 0.64 29.93 -44.30
N ASN A 168 -0.05 30.40 -43.27
CA ASN A 168 0.58 30.99 -42.10
C ASN A 168 1.12 29.89 -41.17
N MET A 169 2.31 29.38 -41.49
CA MET A 169 2.96 28.29 -40.75
C MET A 169 3.41 28.73 -39.35
N LYS A 170 2.90 28.04 -38.32
CA LYS A 170 3.29 28.26 -36.93
C LYS A 170 4.15 27.10 -36.41
N TRP A 171 5.46 27.33 -36.36
CA TRP A 171 6.48 26.30 -36.08
C TRP A 171 6.70 26.05 -34.59
N THR A 172 6.39 27.04 -33.75
CA THR A 172 6.55 26.99 -32.30
C THR A 172 5.24 27.33 -31.63
N LEU A 173 5.04 26.74 -30.46
CA LEU A 173 3.87 26.98 -29.63
C LEU A 173 4.37 27.51 -28.29
N GLU A 174 4.10 28.79 -28.02
CA GLU A 174 4.71 29.52 -26.90
C GLU A 174 4.28 28.98 -25.53
N ASN A 175 2.98 28.67 -25.36
CA ASN A 175 2.44 28.16 -24.10
C ASN A 175 1.61 26.88 -24.30
N PRO A 176 2.27 25.69 -24.28
CA PRO A 176 1.59 24.41 -24.46
C PRO A 176 0.50 24.11 -23.43
N LYS A 177 0.70 24.51 -22.17
CA LYS A 177 -0.27 24.23 -21.10
C LYS A 177 -1.57 25.00 -21.33
N GLN A 178 -1.46 26.30 -21.55
CA GLN A 178 -2.60 27.16 -21.84
C GLN A 178 -3.36 26.67 -23.09
N PHE A 179 -2.63 26.32 -24.16
CA PHE A 179 -3.25 25.80 -25.38
C PHE A 179 -4.07 24.54 -25.14
N VAL A 180 -3.56 23.60 -24.32
CA VAL A 180 -4.33 22.39 -23.97
C VAL A 180 -5.52 22.74 -23.08
N ASP A 181 -5.37 23.58 -22.07
CA ASP A 181 -6.45 23.91 -21.14
C ASP A 181 -7.62 24.62 -21.85
N GLU A 182 -7.33 25.52 -22.80
CA GLU A 182 -8.32 26.19 -23.64
C GLU A 182 -9.09 25.22 -24.55
N HIS A 183 -8.45 24.11 -24.95
CA HIS A 183 -9.01 23.19 -25.96
C HIS A 183 -9.33 21.80 -25.42
N LYS A 184 -9.22 21.58 -24.11
CA LYS A 184 -9.45 20.27 -23.47
C LYS A 184 -10.89 19.77 -23.63
N SER A 185 -11.84 20.71 -23.77
CA SER A 185 -13.27 20.43 -23.97
C SER A 185 -13.71 20.59 -25.43
N SER A 186 -12.78 20.86 -26.34
CA SER A 186 -13.06 21.07 -27.76
C SER A 186 -13.20 19.74 -28.50
N PRO A 187 -13.91 19.71 -29.65
CA PRO A 187 -13.95 18.52 -30.49
C PRO A 187 -12.53 18.13 -30.97
N PRO A 188 -12.32 16.86 -31.36
CA PRO A 188 -11.03 16.40 -31.87
C PRO A 188 -10.55 17.25 -33.05
N PHE A 189 -9.29 17.66 -33.04
CA PHE A 189 -8.69 18.47 -34.09
C PHE A 189 -8.39 17.65 -35.33
N ASP A 190 -8.73 18.15 -36.51
CA ASP A 190 -8.23 17.58 -37.75
C ASP A 190 -6.74 17.92 -37.93
N ALA A 191 -5.94 16.90 -38.21
CA ALA A 191 -4.51 17.05 -38.38
C ALA A 191 -3.96 16.11 -39.45
N ILE A 192 -2.80 16.48 -40.00
CA ILE A 192 -2.05 15.67 -40.96
C ILE A 192 -0.74 15.26 -40.29
N VAL A 193 -0.44 13.97 -40.29
CA VAL A 193 0.83 13.46 -39.74
C VAL A 193 1.96 13.79 -40.70
N GLU A 194 2.86 14.69 -40.32
CA GLU A 194 3.95 15.15 -41.20
C GLU A 194 5.21 14.30 -41.06
N TYR A 195 5.51 13.87 -39.83
CA TYR A 195 6.75 13.15 -39.54
C TYR A 195 6.59 12.27 -38.30
N ILE A 196 7.21 11.09 -38.31
CA ILE A 196 7.20 10.15 -37.19
C ILE A 196 8.62 10.05 -36.67
N ARG A 197 8.82 10.46 -35.41
CA ARG A 197 10.14 10.46 -34.78
C ARG A 197 10.49 9.08 -34.26
N ASP A 198 9.54 8.47 -33.56
CA ASP A 198 9.61 7.14 -32.96
C ASP A 198 8.17 6.59 -32.82
N GLY A 199 8.01 5.39 -32.25
CA GLY A 199 6.69 4.78 -32.08
C GLY A 199 5.74 5.55 -31.14
N ASN A 200 6.23 6.51 -30.35
CA ASN A 200 5.44 7.27 -29.37
C ASN A 200 5.25 8.76 -29.75
N SER A 201 6.15 9.31 -30.56
CA SER A 201 6.23 10.75 -30.85
C SER A 201 6.02 11.05 -32.33
N VAL A 202 4.97 11.80 -32.63
CA VAL A 202 4.52 12.12 -34.00
C VAL A 202 4.38 13.62 -34.18
N ARG A 203 4.94 14.18 -35.26
CA ARG A 203 4.70 15.58 -35.65
C ARG A 203 3.47 15.67 -36.52
N CYS A 204 2.54 16.53 -36.10
CA CYS A 204 1.26 16.72 -36.75
C CYS A 204 1.08 18.20 -37.12
N LEU A 205 0.58 18.45 -38.33
CA LEU A 205 0.12 19.76 -38.78
C LEU A 205 -1.38 19.87 -38.46
N LEU A 206 -1.74 20.77 -37.55
CA LEU A 206 -3.14 21.04 -37.20
C LEU A 206 -3.80 21.84 -38.33
N VAL A 207 -5.01 21.47 -38.74
CA VAL A 207 -5.78 22.13 -39.79
C VAL A 207 -7.11 22.62 -39.16
N PRO A 208 -7.56 23.86 -39.44
CA PRO A 208 -7.03 24.84 -40.40
C PRO A 208 -5.98 25.81 -39.83
N SER A 209 -5.55 25.66 -38.58
CA SER A 209 -4.72 26.65 -37.87
C SER A 209 -3.22 26.61 -38.23
N TYR A 210 -2.76 25.59 -38.95
CA TYR A 210 -1.40 25.37 -39.45
C TYR A 210 -0.29 25.42 -38.38
N TYR A 211 -0.62 24.99 -37.16
CA TYR A 211 0.39 24.71 -36.13
C TYR A 211 1.08 23.38 -36.42
N LEU A 212 2.41 23.39 -36.46
CA LEU A 212 3.21 22.18 -36.52
C LEU A 212 3.63 21.78 -35.10
N VAL A 213 2.94 20.81 -34.53
CA VAL A 213 3.14 20.38 -33.14
C VAL A 213 3.68 18.96 -33.04
N THR A 214 4.41 18.67 -31.96
CA THR A 214 4.81 17.30 -31.63
C THR A 214 3.83 16.74 -30.61
N ILE A 215 3.16 15.66 -30.99
CA ILE A 215 2.23 14.90 -30.15
C ILE A 215 2.94 13.63 -29.66
N GLN A 216 2.95 13.44 -28.35
CA GLN A 216 3.30 12.19 -27.70
C GLN A 216 2.03 11.41 -27.38
N LEU A 217 2.00 10.12 -27.70
CA LEU A 217 0.82 9.29 -27.46
C LEU A 217 0.57 9.13 -25.96
N SER A 218 -0.61 9.55 -25.52
CA SER A 218 -1.03 9.46 -24.12
C SER A 218 -1.19 8.00 -23.68
N GLY A 219 -0.82 7.70 -22.44
CA GLY A 219 -1.06 6.42 -21.78
C GLY A 219 -0.08 5.30 -22.17
N ILE A 220 0.87 5.52 -23.09
CA ILE A 220 1.81 4.50 -23.52
C ILE A 220 3.26 4.98 -23.58
N LYS A 221 4.18 4.02 -23.59
CA LYS A 221 5.60 4.23 -23.89
C LYS A 221 6.07 3.14 -24.85
N CYS A 222 6.63 3.57 -25.97
CA CYS A 222 7.29 2.70 -26.94
C CYS A 222 8.79 2.62 -26.63
N PRO A 223 9.48 1.56 -27.10
CA PRO A 223 10.93 1.46 -27.01
C PRO A 223 11.61 2.67 -27.64
N ILE A 224 12.61 3.22 -26.96
CA ILE A 224 13.24 4.48 -27.34
C ILE A 224 14.21 4.25 -28.51
N LEU A 225 13.99 5.01 -29.58
CA LEU A 225 14.93 5.15 -30.68
C LEU A 225 15.82 6.37 -30.43
N LYS A 226 17.09 6.14 -30.08
CA LYS A 226 18.09 7.19 -29.91
C LYS A 226 18.71 7.53 -31.28
N ARG A 227 19.07 8.80 -31.48
CA ARG A 227 19.62 9.30 -32.75
C ARG A 227 21.14 9.36 -32.78
N ASP A 228 21.82 9.07 -31.67
CA ASP A 228 23.28 9.12 -31.61
C ASP A 228 23.85 7.77 -32.08
N ASP A 229 24.72 7.79 -33.09
CA ASP A 229 25.32 6.59 -33.71
C ASP A 229 26.06 5.68 -32.70
N ASN A 230 26.49 6.24 -31.55
CA ASN A 230 27.17 5.50 -30.48
C ASN A 230 26.21 4.89 -29.43
N SER A 231 24.89 5.05 -29.59
CA SER A 231 23.91 4.61 -28.60
C SER A 231 23.14 3.37 -29.04
N ILE A 232 23.10 2.36 -28.17
CA ILE A 232 22.34 1.14 -28.41
C ILE A 232 20.85 1.46 -28.24
N ASN A 233 20.08 1.24 -29.33
CA ASN A 233 18.64 1.39 -29.35
C ASN A 233 17.96 0.30 -28.52
N GLU A 234 16.82 0.63 -27.91
CA GLU A 234 16.02 -0.36 -27.20
C GLU A 234 15.48 -1.41 -28.20
N PRO A 235 15.36 -2.70 -27.82
CA PRO A 235 14.78 -3.73 -28.68
C PRO A 235 13.39 -3.33 -29.20
N PHE A 236 13.09 -3.66 -30.45
CA PHE A 236 11.83 -3.35 -31.14
C PHE A 236 11.52 -1.85 -31.36
N SER A 237 12.49 -0.94 -31.13
CA SER A 237 12.30 0.50 -31.36
C SER A 237 12.08 0.87 -32.83
N GLU A 238 12.88 0.33 -33.75
CA GLU A 238 12.70 0.58 -35.19
C GLU A 238 11.40 -0.06 -35.71
N GLU A 239 11.05 -1.25 -35.24
CA GLU A 239 9.77 -1.90 -35.57
C GLU A 239 8.57 -1.07 -35.10
N ALA A 240 8.63 -0.50 -33.88
CA ALA A 240 7.58 0.36 -33.36
C ALA A 240 7.41 1.62 -34.21
N LYS A 241 8.52 2.23 -34.64
CA LYS A 241 8.50 3.38 -35.56
C LYS A 241 7.91 3.02 -36.92
N GLN A 242 8.38 1.93 -37.54
CA GLN A 242 7.88 1.43 -38.82
C GLN A 242 6.38 1.09 -38.76
N PHE A 243 5.92 0.55 -37.63
CA PHE A 243 4.52 0.22 -37.39
C PHE A 243 3.62 1.45 -37.49
N VAL A 244 4.02 2.56 -36.85
CA VAL A 244 3.29 3.84 -36.93
C VAL A 244 3.46 4.46 -38.32
N GLU A 245 4.65 4.36 -38.92
CA GLU A 245 4.98 4.98 -40.21
C GLU A 245 4.17 4.42 -41.38
N THR A 246 4.08 3.10 -41.46
CA THR A 246 3.30 2.40 -42.49
C THR A 246 1.80 2.73 -42.44
N ARG A 247 1.29 3.10 -41.25
CA ARG A 247 -0.15 3.31 -41.00
C ARG A 247 -0.56 4.78 -41.03
N LEU A 248 0.23 5.67 -40.44
CA LEU A 248 -0.17 7.05 -40.17
C LEU A 248 0.59 8.13 -40.96
N LEU A 249 1.78 7.85 -41.52
CA LEU A 249 2.57 8.90 -42.18
C LEU A 249 1.78 9.61 -43.28
N GLN A 250 1.58 10.93 -43.22
CA GLN A 250 0.77 11.72 -44.15
C GLN A 250 -0.70 11.31 -44.29
N ARG A 251 -1.23 10.57 -43.32
CA ARG A 251 -2.67 10.31 -43.21
C ARG A 251 -3.33 11.44 -42.43
N GLN A 252 -4.62 11.64 -42.70
CA GLN A 252 -5.45 12.55 -41.92
C GLN A 252 -5.90 11.82 -40.66
N VAL A 253 -5.73 12.47 -39.52
CA VAL A 253 -6.06 11.94 -38.19
C VAL A 253 -6.81 13.00 -37.40
N LYS A 254 -7.56 12.54 -36.41
CA LYS A 254 -8.18 13.37 -35.40
C LYS A 254 -7.38 13.30 -34.11
N ILE A 255 -7.08 14.44 -33.51
CA ILE A 255 -6.24 14.53 -32.31
C ILE A 255 -7.08 14.99 -31.14
N ILE A 256 -7.05 14.24 -30.04
CA ILE A 256 -7.58 14.65 -28.74
C ILE A 256 -6.39 15.04 -27.87
N LEU A 257 -6.41 16.24 -27.29
CA LEU A 257 -5.36 16.72 -26.40
C LEU A 257 -5.70 16.34 -24.95
N ASP A 258 -4.84 15.54 -24.31
CA ASP A 258 -5.06 15.01 -22.96
C ASP A 258 -4.26 15.80 -21.91
N GLY A 259 -3.10 16.34 -22.29
CA GLY A 259 -2.20 17.06 -21.36
C GLY A 259 -0.91 17.55 -22.01
N VAL A 260 0.07 17.89 -21.19
CA VAL A 260 1.40 18.37 -21.63
C VAL A 260 2.50 17.66 -20.84
N ASN A 261 3.59 17.32 -21.53
CA ASN A 261 4.83 16.85 -20.94
C ASN A 261 6.00 17.74 -21.39
N ASN A 262 6.51 18.57 -20.48
CA ASN A 262 7.48 19.64 -20.78
C ASN A 262 6.93 20.59 -21.87
N GLN A 263 7.48 20.52 -23.09
CA GLN A 263 7.01 21.27 -24.27
C GLN A 263 6.21 20.41 -25.26
N ASN A 264 6.13 19.10 -25.04
CA ASN A 264 5.41 18.20 -25.94
C ASN A 264 3.94 18.09 -25.50
N LEU A 265 3.04 18.09 -26.48
CA LEU A 265 1.63 17.85 -26.22
C LEU A 265 1.39 16.36 -26.06
N LEU A 266 0.61 15.97 -25.05
CA LEU A 266 0.12 14.60 -24.89
C LEU A 266 -1.25 14.51 -25.56
N GLY A 267 -1.42 13.51 -26.41
CA GLY A 267 -2.70 13.33 -27.08
C GLY A 267 -2.97 11.93 -27.60
N THR A 268 -4.23 11.69 -27.89
CA THR A 268 -4.73 10.48 -28.51
C THR A 268 -4.94 10.72 -30.00
N LEU A 269 -4.29 9.90 -30.85
CA LEU A 269 -4.43 9.95 -32.31
C LEU A 269 -5.49 8.95 -32.78
N LEU A 270 -6.56 9.47 -33.39
CA LEU A 270 -7.68 8.71 -33.93
C LEU A 270 -7.62 8.72 -35.46
N HIS A 271 -7.53 7.53 -36.05
CA HIS A 271 -7.74 7.30 -37.48
C HIS A 271 -9.10 6.60 -37.66
N PRO A 272 -9.77 6.68 -38.82
CA PRO A 272 -11.00 5.91 -39.07
C PRO A 272 -10.87 4.41 -38.79
N ASN A 273 -9.67 3.85 -38.96
CA ASN A 273 -9.37 2.44 -38.67
C ASN A 273 -9.11 2.16 -37.18
N GLY A 274 -9.06 3.18 -36.31
CA GLY A 274 -8.91 3.02 -34.86
C GLY A 274 -7.80 3.88 -34.22
N ASN A 275 -7.56 3.63 -32.94
CA ASN A 275 -6.56 4.32 -32.12
C ASN A 275 -5.20 3.61 -32.22
N ILE A 276 -4.19 4.31 -32.71
CA ILE A 276 -2.84 3.75 -32.94
C ILE A 276 -2.18 3.23 -31.66
N ALA A 277 -2.40 3.88 -30.52
CA ALA A 277 -1.80 3.48 -29.25
C ALA A 277 -2.33 2.10 -28.79
N LEU A 278 -3.60 1.83 -29.03
CA LEU A 278 -4.21 0.53 -28.73
C LEU A 278 -3.60 -0.59 -29.58
N TYR A 279 -3.35 -0.32 -30.87
CA TYR A 279 -2.69 -1.28 -31.74
C TYR A 279 -1.24 -1.52 -31.35
N LEU A 280 -0.49 -0.48 -30.96
CA LEU A 280 0.87 -0.61 -30.46
C LEU A 280 0.94 -1.50 -29.21
N LEU A 281 0.02 -1.31 -28.26
CA LEU A 281 -0.08 -2.14 -27.06
C LEU A 281 -0.42 -3.59 -27.40
N LYS A 282 -1.44 -3.82 -28.24
CA LYS A 282 -1.90 -5.16 -28.63
C LYS A 282 -0.81 -5.98 -29.33
N GLU A 283 0.02 -5.30 -30.11
CA GLU A 283 1.15 -5.88 -30.85
C GLU A 283 2.41 -6.06 -30.01
N GLY A 284 2.40 -5.67 -28.73
CA GLY A 284 3.57 -5.72 -27.85
C GLY A 284 4.68 -4.75 -28.23
N LEU A 285 4.37 -3.66 -28.96
CA LEU A 285 5.32 -2.61 -29.35
C LEU A 285 5.31 -1.41 -28.40
N ALA A 286 4.45 -1.43 -27.39
CA ALA A 286 4.36 -0.43 -26.35
C ALA A 286 3.94 -1.05 -25.01
N LYS A 287 4.19 -0.33 -23.93
CA LYS A 287 3.71 -0.63 -22.58
C LYS A 287 2.90 0.53 -22.01
N CYS A 288 1.98 0.24 -21.10
CA CYS A 288 1.08 1.22 -20.47
C CYS A 288 1.80 2.06 -19.43
N VAL A 289 1.64 3.39 -19.49
CA VAL A 289 2.25 4.35 -18.56
C VAL A 289 1.21 4.95 -17.63
N ASP A 290 1.32 4.70 -16.33
CA ASP A 290 0.27 5.04 -15.37
C ASP A 290 -0.01 6.54 -15.25
N TRP A 291 1.03 7.38 -15.16
CA TRP A 291 0.82 8.82 -14.95
C TRP A 291 0.07 9.47 -16.12
N SER A 292 0.35 9.07 -17.36
CA SER A 292 -0.32 9.61 -18.56
C SER A 292 -1.64 8.87 -18.87
N LEU A 293 -1.81 7.62 -18.43
CA LEU A 293 -3.10 6.93 -18.46
C LEU A 293 -4.17 7.70 -17.67
N THR A 294 -3.79 8.34 -16.55
CA THR A 294 -4.75 9.13 -15.77
C THR A 294 -5.29 10.35 -16.50
N LEU A 295 -4.61 10.82 -17.56
CA LEU A 295 -5.04 11.98 -18.34
C LEU A 295 -6.06 11.63 -19.43
N LEU A 296 -6.17 10.34 -19.81
CA LEU A 296 -7.07 9.89 -20.86
C LEU A 296 -8.55 10.08 -20.48
N GLN A 297 -9.38 10.33 -21.50
CA GLN A 297 -10.83 10.32 -21.37
C GLN A 297 -11.36 8.95 -20.90
N GLN A 298 -12.55 8.97 -20.30
CA GLN A 298 -13.18 7.79 -19.68
C GLN A 298 -13.32 6.62 -20.69
N GLY A 299 -13.01 5.41 -20.25
CA GLY A 299 -13.11 4.17 -21.04
C GLY A 299 -11.88 3.79 -21.87
N TRP A 300 -10.92 4.70 -22.13
CA TRP A 300 -9.69 4.34 -22.84
C TRP A 300 -8.72 3.50 -21.99
N ARG A 301 -8.67 3.77 -20.69
CA ARG A 301 -7.74 3.09 -19.75
C ARG A 301 -7.93 1.58 -19.75
N GLU A 302 -9.18 1.12 -19.58
CA GLU A 302 -9.53 -0.32 -19.59
C GLU A 302 -9.15 -0.99 -20.90
N LYS A 303 -9.40 -0.33 -22.04
CA LYS A 303 -9.04 -0.84 -23.37
C LYS A 303 -7.52 -0.98 -23.52
N TYR A 304 -6.75 -0.02 -23.01
CA TYR A 304 -5.28 -0.05 -23.07
C TYR A 304 -4.73 -1.19 -22.21
N ARG A 305 -5.21 -1.33 -20.98
CA ARG A 305 -4.83 -2.44 -20.08
C ARG A 305 -5.17 -3.81 -20.67
N THR A 306 -6.35 -3.93 -21.29
CA THR A 306 -6.76 -5.17 -21.96
C THR A 306 -5.85 -5.51 -23.14
N ALA A 307 -5.47 -4.51 -23.94
CA ALA A 307 -4.54 -4.69 -25.06
C ALA A 307 -3.12 -5.08 -24.60
N GLU A 308 -2.62 -4.44 -23.54
CA GLU A 308 -1.32 -4.79 -22.94
C GLU A 308 -1.35 -6.21 -22.36
N LYS A 309 -2.42 -6.57 -21.64
CA LYS A 309 -2.60 -7.92 -21.09
C LYS A 309 -2.58 -8.97 -22.20
N PHE A 310 -3.28 -8.73 -23.30
CA PHE A 310 -3.24 -9.61 -24.47
C PHE A 310 -1.80 -9.81 -24.99
N ALA A 311 -1.00 -8.74 -25.07
CA ALA A 311 0.39 -8.85 -25.53
C ALA A 311 1.30 -9.59 -24.53
N LYS A 312 1.08 -9.38 -23.21
CA LYS A 312 1.78 -10.12 -22.14
C LYS A 312 1.45 -11.61 -22.15
N ASP A 313 0.17 -11.95 -22.23
CA ASP A 313 -0.32 -13.33 -22.21
C ASP A 313 0.25 -14.13 -23.41
N ASN A 314 0.38 -13.48 -24.56
CA ASN A 314 0.94 -14.06 -25.79
C ASN A 314 2.47 -13.88 -25.95
N ARG A 315 3.17 -13.30 -24.96
CA ARG A 315 4.63 -13.07 -24.98
C ARG A 315 5.13 -12.34 -26.24
N LEU A 316 4.37 -11.34 -26.69
CA LEU A 316 4.67 -10.62 -27.93
C LEU A 316 5.79 -9.58 -27.73
N LYS A 317 6.80 -9.61 -28.62
CA LYS A 317 7.86 -8.59 -28.79
C LYS A 317 8.51 -8.14 -27.47
N ILE A 318 8.20 -6.94 -26.95
CA ILE A 318 8.80 -6.47 -25.68
C ILE A 318 8.50 -7.40 -24.50
N TRP A 319 7.49 -8.26 -24.63
CA TRP A 319 7.08 -9.26 -23.63
C TRP A 319 7.60 -10.68 -23.90
N GLN A 320 8.53 -10.89 -24.84
CA GLN A 320 9.10 -12.23 -25.14
C GLN A 320 9.67 -12.91 -23.90
N ASN A 321 10.37 -12.14 -23.05
CA ASN A 321 11.00 -12.63 -21.83
C ASN A 321 10.14 -12.34 -20.58
N TYR A 322 8.84 -12.12 -20.76
CA TYR A 322 7.96 -11.79 -19.64
C TYR A 322 7.76 -13.01 -18.73
N VAL A 323 8.10 -12.85 -17.45
CA VAL A 323 7.84 -13.83 -16.39
C VAL A 323 6.74 -13.27 -15.49
N PRO A 324 5.54 -13.88 -15.45
CA PRO A 324 4.47 -13.45 -14.57
C PRO A 324 4.93 -13.59 -13.12
N GLN A 325 4.96 -12.50 -12.37
CA GLN A 325 5.14 -12.59 -10.92
C GLN A 325 3.83 -13.08 -10.30
N THR A 326 3.66 -14.40 -10.28
CA THR A 326 2.70 -15.00 -9.37
C THR A 326 3.33 -14.96 -7.98
N GLY A 327 2.73 -14.23 -7.04
CA GLY A 327 2.91 -14.53 -5.62
C GLY A 327 2.59 -16.02 -5.42
N PRO A 328 3.19 -16.69 -4.42
CA PRO A 328 3.05 -18.14 -4.27
C PRO A 328 1.57 -18.51 -4.31
N ILE A 329 1.20 -19.19 -5.39
CA ILE A 329 -0.01 -19.99 -5.42
C ILE A 329 0.25 -21.04 -4.34
N ASP A 330 -0.65 -21.13 -3.35
CA ASP A 330 -0.69 -22.20 -2.36
C ASP A 330 -0.68 -23.55 -3.11
N ASN A 331 0.50 -24.06 -3.45
CA ASN A 331 0.72 -25.37 -4.07
C ASN A 331 0.93 -26.46 -3.01
N ASP A 332 0.58 -26.18 -1.74
CA ASP A 332 0.50 -27.19 -0.68
C ASP A 332 -0.81 -27.99 -0.79
N SER A 333 -1.05 -28.59 -1.96
CA SER A 333 -1.99 -29.71 -2.11
C SER A 333 -1.27 -30.86 -2.80
N ASN A 334 -0.34 -31.48 -2.09
CA ASN A 334 0.12 -32.84 -2.36
C ASN A 334 -0.93 -33.87 -1.88
N ASP A 335 -2.19 -33.67 -2.26
CA ASP A 335 -3.25 -34.68 -2.12
C ASP A 335 -3.78 -35.00 -3.52
N SER A 336 -3.07 -35.91 -4.17
CA SER A 336 -3.63 -36.74 -5.21
C SER A 336 -4.70 -37.65 -4.58
N ASN A 337 -5.92 -37.13 -4.36
CA ASN A 337 -7.18 -37.89 -4.32
C ASN A 337 -8.35 -37.08 -3.74
N THR A 338 -8.74 -35.95 -4.36
CA THR A 338 -10.15 -35.49 -4.30
C THR A 338 -10.49 -34.66 -5.54
N ALA A 339 -10.42 -35.28 -6.71
CA ALA A 339 -11.09 -34.76 -7.90
C ALA A 339 -12.56 -35.23 -7.90
N SER A 340 -13.43 -34.58 -7.13
CA SER A 340 -14.89 -34.55 -7.36
C SER A 340 -15.61 -33.63 -6.38
N ALA A 341 -16.53 -32.82 -6.92
CA ALA A 341 -17.33 -31.75 -6.29
C ALA A 341 -16.51 -30.49 -5.96
N ILE A 342 -16.58 -29.39 -6.71
CA ILE A 342 -17.79 -28.60 -7.01
C ILE A 342 -17.68 -28.02 -8.43
N ASN A 343 -18.56 -28.47 -9.32
CA ASN A 343 -18.85 -27.78 -10.59
C ASN A 343 -19.71 -26.55 -10.28
N GLY A 344 -19.06 -25.39 -10.19
CA GLY A 344 -19.71 -24.08 -10.17
C GLY A 344 -19.03 -23.15 -11.18
N LYS A 345 -19.51 -23.18 -12.43
CA LYS A 345 -19.08 -22.25 -13.48
C LYS A 345 -19.41 -20.82 -13.07
N SER A 346 -18.40 -20.04 -12.72
CA SER A 346 -18.43 -18.59 -12.89
C SER A 346 -17.09 -18.14 -13.49
N ASN A 347 -17.13 -17.69 -14.74
CA ASN A 347 -16.00 -17.15 -15.50
C ASN A 347 -15.73 -15.67 -15.12
N ASP A 348 -15.82 -15.33 -13.84
CA ASP A 348 -15.57 -13.97 -13.37
C ASP A 348 -14.25 -13.93 -12.58
N PRO A 349 -13.20 -13.25 -13.09
CA PRO A 349 -11.90 -13.18 -12.42
C PRO A 349 -11.94 -12.49 -11.04
N THR A 350 -13.07 -11.86 -10.67
CA THR A 350 -13.28 -11.19 -9.37
C THR A 350 -13.60 -12.14 -8.20
N LEU A 351 -13.84 -13.43 -8.46
CA LEU A 351 -14.21 -14.45 -7.47
C LEU A 351 -13.03 -15.23 -6.85
N LYS A 352 -11.78 -14.96 -7.26
CA LYS A 352 -10.59 -15.58 -6.64
C LYS A 352 -10.22 -14.86 -5.33
N GLY A 353 -10.83 -15.26 -4.21
CA GLY A 353 -10.42 -14.82 -2.89
C GLY A 353 -10.92 -15.76 -1.79
N TYR A 354 -10.20 -15.86 -0.68
CA TYR A 354 -10.61 -16.67 0.47
C TYR A 354 -11.27 -15.79 1.55
N GLN A 355 -12.01 -16.43 2.45
CA GLN A 355 -12.67 -15.74 3.57
C GLN A 355 -11.85 -15.84 4.85
N ALA A 356 -11.77 -14.74 5.60
CA ALA A 356 -11.08 -14.70 6.89
C ALA A 356 -11.82 -13.81 7.88
N LYS A 357 -11.72 -14.12 9.18
CA LYS A 357 -12.28 -13.29 10.27
C LYS A 357 -11.21 -12.31 10.76
N VAL A 358 -11.53 -11.02 10.84
CA VAL A 358 -10.60 -9.99 11.33
C VAL A 358 -10.56 -10.01 12.86
N LEU A 359 -9.36 -10.19 13.42
CA LEU A 359 -9.12 -10.27 14.86
C LEU A 359 -8.58 -8.96 15.44
N GLU A 360 -7.70 -8.28 14.72
CA GLU A 360 -7.06 -7.04 15.17
C GLU A 360 -6.72 -6.17 13.97
N ILE A 361 -6.79 -4.85 14.16
CA ILE A 361 -6.40 -3.85 13.17
C ILE A 361 -5.15 -3.15 13.67
N ILE A 362 -4.13 -3.17 12.82
CA ILE A 362 -2.81 -2.65 13.15
C ILE A 362 -2.59 -1.36 12.37
N ASN A 363 -2.61 -0.24 13.10
CA ASN A 363 -2.54 1.10 12.53
C ASN A 363 -3.66 1.32 11.50
N GLY A 364 -3.35 1.78 10.29
CA GLY A 364 -4.35 2.06 9.25
C GLY A 364 -4.24 1.18 7.99
N ASP A 365 -3.34 0.20 7.96
CA ASP A 365 -3.04 -0.62 6.77
C ASP A 365 -2.79 -2.10 7.08
N GLY A 366 -2.54 -2.47 8.35
CA GLY A 366 -2.32 -3.86 8.75
C GLY A 366 -3.54 -4.49 9.39
N LEU A 367 -3.74 -5.79 9.17
CA LEU A 367 -4.81 -6.58 9.76
C LEU A 367 -4.24 -7.92 10.25
N THR A 368 -4.65 -8.35 11.45
CA THR A 368 -4.49 -9.73 11.90
C THR A 368 -5.80 -10.46 11.62
N ILE A 369 -5.70 -11.54 10.85
CA ILE A 369 -6.86 -12.33 10.41
C ILE A 369 -6.72 -13.78 10.85
N ARG A 370 -7.85 -14.45 11.04
CA ARG A 370 -7.95 -15.91 11.10
C ARG A 370 -8.52 -16.42 9.79
N ASP A 371 -7.70 -17.12 9.02
CA ASP A 371 -8.10 -17.74 7.76
C ASP A 371 -9.08 -18.88 8.07
N LEU A 372 -10.27 -18.86 7.45
CA LEU A 372 -11.32 -19.83 7.75
C LEU A 372 -11.05 -21.22 7.15
N ARG A 373 -10.04 -21.35 6.27
CA ARG A 373 -9.66 -22.62 5.64
C ARG A 373 -8.80 -23.48 6.56
N ASP A 374 -7.81 -22.87 7.21
CA ASP A 374 -6.79 -23.56 8.01
C ASP A 374 -6.82 -23.15 9.51
N ASN A 375 -7.71 -22.23 9.89
CA ASN A 375 -7.78 -21.61 11.21
C ASN A 375 -6.47 -20.95 11.69
N LYS A 376 -5.51 -20.70 10.78
CA LYS A 376 -4.24 -20.06 11.12
C LYS A 376 -4.41 -18.55 11.22
N ILE A 377 -3.68 -17.97 12.17
CA ILE A 377 -3.62 -16.52 12.35
C ILE A 377 -2.50 -15.97 11.46
N LYS A 378 -2.85 -15.06 10.56
CA LYS A 378 -1.93 -14.42 9.61
C LYS A 378 -2.00 -12.91 9.75
N ARG A 379 -0.89 -12.22 9.50
CA ARG A 379 -0.83 -10.76 9.44
C ARG A 379 -0.72 -10.32 7.99
N ILE A 380 -1.69 -9.54 7.54
CA ILE A 380 -1.79 -9.05 6.16
C ILE A 380 -1.77 -7.52 6.14
N TYR A 381 -1.46 -6.96 4.98
CA TYR A 381 -1.43 -5.52 4.74
C TYR A 381 -2.23 -5.17 3.49
N LEU A 382 -2.79 -3.97 3.43
CA LEU A 382 -3.51 -3.48 2.25
C LEU A 382 -2.52 -3.23 1.09
N SER A 383 -2.76 -3.88 -0.05
CA SER A 383 -1.93 -3.78 -1.26
C SER A 383 -1.93 -2.35 -1.83
N SER A 384 -0.75 -1.82 -2.17
CA SER A 384 -0.59 -0.48 -2.76
C SER A 384 -1.19 0.69 -1.96
N VAL A 385 -1.52 0.49 -0.68
CA VAL A 385 -2.01 1.54 0.22
C VAL A 385 -0.92 1.92 1.20
N ARG A 386 -0.66 3.23 1.35
CA ARG A 386 0.27 3.77 2.34
C ARG A 386 -0.46 4.68 3.32
N THR A 387 -0.44 4.25 4.58
CA THR A 387 -0.85 5.07 5.71
C THR A 387 0.15 6.18 6.01
N PRO A 388 -0.32 7.30 6.59
CA PRO A 388 0.56 8.38 7.01
C PRO A 388 1.56 7.88 8.06
N ARG A 389 2.83 8.28 7.91
CA ARG A 389 3.91 7.93 8.85
C ARG A 389 4.54 9.19 9.43
N ALA A 390 5.18 9.05 10.58
CA ALA A 390 5.94 10.11 11.25
C ALA A 390 6.87 10.89 10.30
N ALA A 391 7.61 10.18 9.45
CA ALA A 391 8.57 10.78 8.52
C ALA A 391 7.92 11.74 7.49
N ASP A 392 6.65 11.53 7.14
CA ASP A 392 5.96 12.34 6.14
C ASP A 392 5.70 13.79 6.63
N PHE A 393 5.74 14.01 7.94
CA PHE A 393 5.47 15.31 8.58
C PHE A 393 6.72 15.96 9.17
N GLN A 394 7.82 15.21 9.34
CA GLN A 394 9.11 15.72 9.82
C GLN A 394 9.84 16.57 8.78
N GLN A 395 9.53 16.42 7.48
CA GLN A 395 10.17 17.20 6.41
C GLN A 395 9.56 18.59 6.20
N LYS A 396 8.37 18.89 6.75
CA LYS A 396 7.67 20.16 6.51
C LYS A 396 7.92 21.23 7.58
N SER A 397 8.51 20.88 8.72
CA SER A 397 8.64 21.81 9.86
C SER A 397 9.87 22.71 9.84
N ASP A 398 10.94 22.42 9.09
CA ASP A 398 12.22 23.12 9.34
C ASP A 398 13.04 23.43 8.07
N GLU A 399 12.65 24.49 7.34
CA GLU A 399 13.61 25.28 6.53
C GLU A 399 14.20 26.46 7.33
N ASN A 400 13.59 26.85 8.46
CA ASN A 400 13.95 28.09 9.17
C ASN A 400 14.53 27.92 10.58
N ASN A 401 14.69 26.71 11.14
CA ASN A 401 15.33 26.57 12.46
C ASN A 401 15.87 25.14 12.75
N PRO A 402 17.16 24.86 12.54
CA PRO A 402 17.72 23.51 12.70
C PRO A 402 17.89 23.03 14.16
N ASN A 403 17.56 23.86 15.17
CA ASN A 403 17.82 23.59 16.59
C ASN A 403 16.58 23.24 17.44
N LEU A 404 15.39 23.07 16.84
CA LEU A 404 14.27 22.46 17.57
C LEU A 404 14.48 20.94 17.65
N ASN A 405 14.85 20.47 18.84
CA ASN A 405 14.93 19.05 19.18
C ASN A 405 13.80 18.26 18.53
N ARG A 406 14.14 17.23 17.72
CA ARG A 406 13.20 16.22 17.22
C ARG A 406 12.32 15.75 18.38
N GLN A 407 11.09 16.26 18.47
CA GLN A 407 10.15 15.73 19.42
C GLN A 407 9.87 14.29 19.01
N GLN A 408 10.38 13.35 19.79
CA GLN A 408 10.14 11.93 19.58
C GLN A 408 8.63 11.72 19.67
N ILE A 409 8.01 11.29 18.57
CA ILE A 409 6.59 10.93 18.53
C ILE A 409 6.42 9.74 19.48
N LYS A 410 5.80 9.99 20.64
CA LYS A 410 5.63 8.99 21.69
C LYS A 410 4.45 8.08 21.39
N ARG A 411 3.44 8.61 20.68
CA ARG A 411 2.17 7.92 20.42
C ARG A 411 1.76 8.06 18.97
N PRO A 412 2.32 7.23 18.06
CA PRO A 412 2.09 7.34 16.62
C PRO A 412 0.62 7.43 16.23
N LEU A 413 -0.23 6.59 16.82
CA LEU A 413 -1.66 6.51 16.49
C LEU A 413 -2.40 7.85 16.57
N TYR A 414 -2.09 8.68 17.57
CA TYR A 414 -2.84 9.90 17.87
C TYR A 414 -2.10 11.17 17.45
N GLU A 415 -0.76 11.09 17.37
CA GLU A 415 0.11 12.21 17.02
C GLU A 415 0.37 12.29 15.51
N ILE A 416 0.23 11.19 14.76
CA ILE A 416 0.31 11.22 13.28
C ILE A 416 -1.05 11.65 12.72
N PRO A 417 -1.11 12.73 11.92
CA PRO A 417 -2.34 13.21 11.33
C PRO A 417 -3.12 12.12 10.58
N TYR A 418 -4.42 12.01 10.90
CA TYR A 418 -5.37 11.09 10.26
C TYR A 418 -5.09 9.59 10.41
N LEU A 419 -4.07 9.20 11.19
CA LEU A 419 -3.80 7.78 11.45
C LEU A 419 -4.86 7.15 12.35
N PHE A 420 -5.32 7.90 13.35
CA PHE A 420 -6.45 7.48 14.20
C PHE A 420 -7.72 7.31 13.37
N ASP A 421 -8.03 8.23 12.46
CA ASP A 421 -9.20 8.15 11.59
C ASP A 421 -9.14 6.93 10.65
N ALA A 422 -7.96 6.63 10.10
CA ALA A 422 -7.73 5.44 9.30
C ALA A 422 -8.02 4.16 10.10
N ARG A 423 -7.47 4.05 11.31
CA ARG A 423 -7.70 2.91 12.20
C ARG A 423 -9.16 2.78 12.61
N GLU A 424 -9.81 3.88 13.01
CA GLU A 424 -11.21 3.87 13.44
C GLU A 424 -12.17 3.49 12.30
N LEU A 425 -11.88 3.91 11.07
CA LEU A 425 -12.66 3.49 9.90
C LEU A 425 -12.57 1.98 9.70
N LEU A 426 -11.36 1.43 9.74
CA LEU A 426 -11.16 -0.01 9.64
C LEU A 426 -11.84 -0.73 10.79
N ARG A 427 -11.71 -0.23 12.03
CA ARG A 427 -12.29 -0.82 13.23
C ARG A 427 -13.78 -0.96 13.15
N LYS A 428 -14.49 0.15 12.95
CA LYS A 428 -15.96 0.16 12.85
C LYS A 428 -16.47 -0.70 11.70
N ARG A 429 -15.69 -0.86 10.63
CA ARG A 429 -16.11 -1.64 9.46
C ARG A 429 -15.78 -3.12 9.56
N LEU A 430 -14.61 -3.50 10.09
CA LEU A 430 -14.01 -4.82 9.90
C LEU A 430 -13.88 -5.66 11.16
N ILE A 431 -13.70 -5.05 12.35
CA ILE A 431 -13.34 -5.81 13.56
C ILE A 431 -14.38 -6.89 13.84
N GLY A 432 -13.93 -8.13 14.04
CA GLY A 432 -14.78 -9.29 14.31
C GLY A 432 -15.61 -9.79 13.12
N LYS A 433 -15.57 -9.14 11.95
CA LYS A 433 -16.34 -9.54 10.76
C LYS A 433 -15.53 -10.45 9.84
N THR A 434 -16.25 -11.22 9.04
CA THR A 434 -15.69 -12.02 7.95
C THR A 434 -15.50 -11.13 6.72
N VAL A 435 -14.29 -11.12 6.18
CA VAL A 435 -13.89 -10.37 4.98
C VAL A 435 -13.42 -11.33 3.89
N ARG A 436 -13.51 -10.88 2.65
CA ARG A 436 -12.95 -11.59 1.49
C ARG A 436 -11.61 -10.99 1.13
N ILE A 437 -10.60 -11.84 0.93
CA ILE A 437 -9.21 -11.43 0.75
C ILE A 437 -8.68 -11.99 -0.56
N ILE A 438 -8.05 -11.11 -1.35
CA ILE A 438 -7.32 -11.46 -2.56
C ILE A 438 -5.86 -11.09 -2.33
N THR A 439 -4.96 -12.07 -2.36
CA THR A 439 -3.51 -11.82 -2.27
C THR A 439 -3.01 -11.27 -3.60
N ASP A 440 -2.43 -10.07 -3.60
CA ASP A 440 -1.89 -9.46 -4.83
C ASP A 440 -0.40 -9.77 -4.98
N TYR A 441 0.40 -9.55 -3.94
CA TYR A 441 1.83 -9.83 -3.93
C TYR A 441 2.36 -10.03 -2.51
N ILE A 442 3.52 -10.67 -2.40
CA ILE A 442 4.25 -10.80 -1.13
C ILE A 442 5.54 -10.02 -1.26
N GLN A 443 5.73 -9.05 -0.38
CA GLN A 443 7.00 -8.34 -0.27
C GLN A 443 7.94 -9.20 0.58
N PRO A 444 9.06 -9.70 0.02
CA PRO A 444 9.98 -10.56 0.75
C PRO A 444 10.61 -9.80 1.91
N ALA A 445 11.03 -10.55 2.93
CA ALA A 445 11.77 -10.00 4.05
C ALA A 445 13.06 -9.31 3.54
N SER A 446 13.33 -8.12 4.07
CA SER A 446 14.57 -7.37 3.84
C SER A 446 15.25 -7.15 5.19
N ASN A 447 16.55 -6.81 5.22
CA ASN A 447 17.38 -6.80 6.43
C ASN A 447 16.76 -6.07 7.65
N ASP A 448 15.86 -5.10 7.43
CA ASP A 448 15.14 -4.36 8.49
C ASP A 448 13.62 -4.57 8.52
N TYR A 449 13.04 -5.33 7.59
CA TYR A 449 11.59 -5.46 7.43
C TYR A 449 11.15 -6.92 7.28
N PRO A 450 10.19 -7.39 8.10
CA PRO A 450 9.63 -8.72 7.94
C PRO A 450 8.87 -8.83 6.62
N GLU A 451 8.66 -10.07 6.17
CA GLU A 451 7.78 -10.37 5.04
C GLU A 451 6.41 -9.71 5.21
N LYS A 452 5.89 -9.14 4.12
CA LYS A 452 4.55 -8.52 4.12
C LYS A 452 3.69 -9.14 3.03
N ILE A 453 2.60 -9.75 3.48
CA ILE A 453 1.56 -10.27 2.60
C ILE A 453 0.63 -9.11 2.24
N CYS A 454 0.69 -8.62 1.01
CA CYS A 454 -0.08 -7.48 0.52
C CYS A 454 -1.33 -7.97 -0.22
N CYS A 455 -2.50 -7.56 0.26
CA CYS A 455 -3.79 -8.07 -0.20
C CYS A 455 -4.79 -6.95 -0.47
N THR A 456 -5.69 -7.19 -1.41
CA THR A 456 -6.94 -6.44 -1.55
C THR A 456 -8.01 -7.07 -0.67
N VAL A 457 -8.61 -6.26 0.22
CA VAL A 457 -9.59 -6.72 1.22
C VAL A 457 -10.97 -6.14 0.90
N TYR A 458 -11.97 -7.02 0.90
CA TYR A 458 -13.36 -6.72 0.61
C TYR A 458 -14.27 -7.00 1.80
N ILE A 459 -15.20 -6.08 2.05
CA ILE A 459 -16.39 -6.33 2.87
C ILE A 459 -17.64 -6.13 2.01
N GLY A 460 -18.40 -7.19 1.76
CA GLY A 460 -19.39 -7.20 0.68
C GLY A 460 -18.73 -6.83 -0.65
N ASN A 461 -19.23 -5.76 -1.29
CA ASN A 461 -18.73 -5.26 -2.58
C ASN A 461 -17.77 -4.06 -2.43
N VAL A 462 -17.37 -3.70 -1.22
CA VAL A 462 -16.53 -2.50 -0.98
C VAL A 462 -15.08 -2.90 -0.82
N ASN A 463 -14.21 -2.34 -1.67
CA ASN A 463 -12.76 -2.40 -1.51
C ASN A 463 -12.32 -1.46 -0.37
N ILE A 464 -11.70 -2.02 0.67
CA ILE A 464 -11.32 -1.28 1.86
C ILE A 464 -10.18 -0.30 1.60
N GLY A 465 -9.22 -0.65 0.75
CA GLY A 465 -8.11 0.25 0.39
C GLY A 465 -8.61 1.50 -0.32
N GLU A 466 -9.53 1.32 -1.27
CA GLU A 466 -10.21 2.42 -1.97
C GLU A 466 -11.05 3.28 -1.01
N ALA A 467 -11.75 2.65 -0.06
CA ALA A 467 -12.55 3.37 0.94
C ALA A 467 -11.71 4.25 1.88
N LEU A 468 -10.47 3.85 2.18
CA LEU A 468 -9.53 4.67 2.97
C LEU A 468 -9.00 5.85 2.15
N ILE A 469 -8.59 5.60 0.91
CA ILE A 469 -7.99 6.62 0.04
C ILE A 469 -9.03 7.65 -0.39
N SER A 470 -10.25 7.23 -0.74
CA SER A 470 -11.35 8.14 -1.11
C SER A 470 -11.74 9.13 -0.01
N LYS A 471 -11.49 8.80 1.26
CA LYS A 471 -11.67 9.70 2.41
C LYS A 471 -10.43 10.52 2.76
N GLY A 472 -9.32 10.28 2.06
CA GLY A 472 -8.03 10.94 2.29
C GLY A 472 -7.31 10.45 3.54
N PHE A 473 -7.61 9.26 4.07
CA PHE A 473 -6.93 8.71 5.26
C PHE A 473 -5.65 7.93 4.93
N ALA A 474 -5.43 7.62 3.65
CA ALA A 474 -4.24 6.98 3.13
C ALA A 474 -3.90 7.53 1.75
N LYS A 475 -2.69 7.24 1.26
CA LYS A 475 -2.23 7.56 -0.09
C LYS A 475 -1.97 6.30 -0.88
N THR A 476 -2.07 6.39 -2.19
CA THR A 476 -1.72 5.28 -3.08
C THR A 476 -0.19 5.21 -3.22
N ILE A 477 0.39 4.02 -3.04
CA ILE A 477 1.83 3.81 -3.25
C ILE A 477 2.15 4.07 -4.72
N ARG A 478 3.17 4.87 -4.99
CA ARG A 478 3.67 5.10 -6.35
C ARG A 478 4.66 4.00 -6.69
N HIS A 479 4.21 3.03 -7.47
CA HIS A 479 5.04 1.95 -7.98
C HIS A 479 5.87 2.44 -9.16
N ARG A 480 7.04 1.83 -9.38
CA ARG A 480 7.78 2.06 -10.62
C ARG A 480 7.00 1.46 -11.78
N HIS A 481 7.21 1.98 -12.99
CA HIS A 481 6.48 1.53 -14.18
C HIS A 481 6.58 0.01 -14.42
N ASP A 482 7.70 -0.61 -14.05
CA ASP A 482 7.98 -2.03 -14.27
C ASP A 482 7.74 -2.88 -13.00
N ASP A 483 7.19 -2.27 -11.95
CA ASP A 483 6.90 -2.92 -10.68
C ASP A 483 5.50 -3.56 -10.74
N GLU A 484 5.49 -4.88 -10.95
CA GLU A 484 4.27 -5.69 -10.96
C GLU A 484 3.78 -6.04 -9.54
N GLN A 485 4.54 -5.71 -8.51
CA GLN A 485 4.16 -5.92 -7.11
C GLN A 485 3.21 -4.82 -6.64
N ARG A 486 2.04 -4.76 -7.26
CA ARG A 486 0.99 -3.77 -7.00
C ARG A 486 -0.38 -4.42 -6.92
N SER A 487 -1.34 -3.69 -6.35
CA SER A 487 -2.74 -4.13 -6.28
C SER A 487 -3.31 -4.40 -7.66
N SER A 488 -4.12 -5.45 -7.78
CA SER A 488 -4.98 -5.70 -8.95
C SER A 488 -5.94 -4.54 -9.27
N HIS A 489 -6.26 -3.69 -8.29
CA HIS A 489 -7.19 -2.56 -8.40
C HIS A 489 -6.45 -1.21 -8.33
N TYR A 490 -5.19 -1.16 -8.75
CA TYR A 490 -4.33 0.03 -8.63
C TYR A 490 -4.92 1.30 -9.27
N ASP A 491 -5.56 1.16 -10.43
CA ASP A 491 -6.13 2.29 -11.17
C ASP A 491 -7.34 2.92 -10.42
N ASP A 492 -8.11 2.11 -9.69
CA ASP A 492 -9.21 2.57 -8.84
C ASP A 492 -8.67 3.35 -7.64
N LEU A 493 -7.58 2.86 -7.02
CA LEU A 493 -6.90 3.55 -5.93
C LEU A 493 -6.36 4.92 -6.36
N LEU A 494 -5.76 5.03 -7.55
CA LEU A 494 -5.31 6.30 -8.10
C LEU A 494 -6.47 7.27 -8.36
N THR A 495 -7.58 6.76 -8.89
CA THR A 495 -8.77 7.57 -9.17
C THR A 495 -9.39 8.07 -7.86
N ALA A 496 -9.47 7.21 -6.84
CA ALA A 496 -9.94 7.58 -5.51
C ALA A 496 -9.04 8.66 -4.87
N GLU A 497 -7.72 8.58 -5.04
CA GLU A 497 -6.77 9.58 -4.54
C GLU A 497 -6.99 10.94 -5.20
N GLN A 498 -7.12 10.98 -6.54
CA GLN A 498 -7.40 12.21 -7.28
C GLN A 498 -8.73 12.86 -6.84
N GLN A 499 -9.75 12.06 -6.55
CA GLN A 499 -11.03 12.57 -6.04
C GLN A 499 -10.89 13.14 -4.63
N ALA A 500 -10.13 12.48 -3.74
CA ALA A 500 -9.88 12.95 -2.39
C ALA A 500 -9.07 14.26 -2.38
N GLU A 501 -8.09 14.39 -3.27
CA GLU A 501 -7.29 15.60 -3.46
C GLU A 501 -8.14 16.76 -3.99
N LYS A 502 -8.95 16.51 -5.04
CA LYS A 502 -9.88 17.51 -5.59
C LYS A 502 -10.90 18.03 -4.57
N ARG A 503 -11.29 17.19 -3.61
CA ARG A 503 -12.23 17.53 -2.53
C ARG A 503 -11.53 18.02 -1.25
N SER A 504 -10.19 18.07 -1.23
CA SER A 504 -9.37 18.45 -0.07
C SER A 504 -9.76 17.70 1.22
N LEU A 505 -9.89 16.38 1.12
CA LEU A 505 -10.27 15.50 2.23
C LEU A 505 -9.05 14.93 2.98
N GLY A 506 -9.18 14.72 4.29
CA GLY A 506 -8.17 14.05 5.12
C GLY A 506 -6.77 14.66 4.98
N LEU A 507 -5.80 13.84 4.57
CA LEU A 507 -4.40 14.23 4.32
C LEU A 507 -4.22 15.33 3.25
N PHE A 508 -5.23 15.55 2.41
CA PHE A 508 -5.26 16.60 1.39
C PHE A 508 -6.00 17.87 1.87
N SER A 509 -6.50 17.85 3.10
CA SER A 509 -7.15 18.99 3.75
C SER A 509 -6.14 19.89 4.46
N THR A 510 -6.54 21.14 4.72
CA THR A 510 -5.82 22.07 5.61
C THR A 510 -6.13 21.83 7.10
N ARG A 511 -7.08 20.96 7.42
CA ARG A 511 -7.46 20.64 8.81
C ARG A 511 -6.39 19.81 9.52
N SER A 512 -6.22 20.07 10.82
CA SER A 512 -5.40 19.24 11.70
C SER A 512 -6.11 17.91 12.00
N GLY A 513 -5.44 16.80 11.71
CA GLY A 513 -5.90 15.44 12.02
C GLY A 513 -5.24 14.84 13.27
N ILE A 514 -4.79 15.68 14.21
CA ILE A 514 -4.06 15.27 15.42
C ILE A 514 -5.01 15.23 16.62
N TYR A 515 -4.94 14.15 17.39
CA TYR A 515 -5.78 13.93 18.58
C TYR A 515 -4.96 14.11 19.86
N ARG A 516 -5.41 15.02 20.74
CA ARG A 516 -4.78 15.23 22.05
C ARG A 516 -5.41 14.29 23.06
N ILE A 517 -4.61 13.34 23.55
CA ILE A 517 -5.08 12.32 24.49
C ILE A 517 -4.33 12.39 25.80
N VAL A 518 -5.09 12.29 26.89
CA VAL A 518 -4.55 12.15 28.25
C VAL A 518 -4.39 10.67 28.55
N ASP A 519 -3.14 10.23 28.71
CA ASP A 519 -2.85 8.86 29.16
C ASP A 519 -2.76 8.85 30.69
N MET A 520 -3.74 8.20 31.32
CA MET A 520 -3.88 8.04 32.77
C MET A 520 -3.29 6.71 33.27
N THR A 521 -2.69 5.91 32.38
CA THR A 521 -2.09 4.64 32.77
C THR A 521 -0.72 4.82 33.42
N GLY A 522 -0.28 3.80 34.17
CA GLY A 522 1.06 3.73 34.73
C GLY A 522 1.22 4.42 36.08
N ASP A 523 2.39 4.17 36.66
CA ASP A 523 2.61 4.40 38.09
C ASP A 523 2.69 5.88 38.50
N THR A 524 3.02 6.75 37.56
CA THR A 524 3.10 8.20 37.78
C THR A 524 1.73 8.87 37.91
N ASN A 525 0.67 8.21 37.44
CA ASN A 525 -0.68 8.77 37.40
C ASN A 525 -1.59 8.29 38.55
N LYS A 526 -1.07 7.49 39.49
CA LYS A 526 -1.83 6.87 40.60
C LYS A 526 -2.69 7.85 41.39
N GLU A 527 -2.10 8.95 41.86
CA GLU A 527 -2.83 9.95 42.68
C GLU A 527 -3.89 10.69 41.87
N ARG A 528 -3.60 11.00 40.60
CA ARG A 528 -4.56 11.62 39.70
C ARG A 528 -5.73 10.67 39.39
N ALA A 529 -5.48 9.38 39.22
CA ALA A 529 -6.53 8.37 39.04
C ALA A 529 -7.45 8.27 40.26
N LYS A 530 -6.89 8.29 41.49
CA LYS A 530 -7.68 8.32 42.73
C LYS A 530 -8.59 9.54 42.84
N GLY A 531 -8.10 10.72 42.47
CA GLY A 531 -8.92 11.95 42.46
C GLY A 531 -10.11 11.90 41.50
N LEU A 532 -10.05 11.05 40.47
CA LEU A 532 -11.09 10.91 39.45
C LEU A 532 -12.15 9.85 39.77
N LEU A 533 -11.92 9.01 40.79
CA LEU A 533 -12.86 7.93 41.15
C LEU A 533 -14.28 8.45 41.37
N ASN A 534 -14.44 9.50 42.18
CA ASN A 534 -15.74 10.09 42.50
C ASN A 534 -16.43 10.66 41.25
N VAL A 535 -15.68 11.08 40.24
CA VAL A 535 -16.24 11.58 38.97
C VAL A 535 -16.75 10.40 38.15
N PHE A 536 -15.95 9.35 38.00
CA PHE A 536 -16.34 8.17 37.23
C PHE A 536 -17.51 7.40 37.83
N GLN A 537 -17.56 7.26 39.17
CA GLN A 537 -18.71 6.66 39.85
C GLN A 537 -20.00 7.46 39.61
N ARG A 538 -19.93 8.80 39.60
CA ARG A 538 -21.08 9.66 39.32
C ARG A 538 -21.51 9.63 37.86
N ASN A 539 -20.57 9.47 36.93
CA ASN A 539 -20.86 9.33 35.50
C ASN A 539 -21.55 7.99 35.18
N GLY A 540 -21.43 6.98 36.06
CA GLY A 540 -22.05 5.68 35.88
C GLY A 540 -21.49 4.96 34.66
N ARG A 541 -22.37 4.61 33.71
CA ARG A 541 -22.03 3.86 32.49
C ARG A 541 -21.34 4.77 31.46
N MET A 542 -20.07 4.50 31.19
CA MET A 542 -19.24 5.25 30.24
C MET A 542 -18.89 4.41 29.02
N GLU A 543 -18.90 5.03 27.83
CA GLU A 543 -18.53 4.39 26.57
C GLU A 543 -17.01 4.47 26.33
N GLY A 544 -16.42 3.36 25.90
CA GLY A 544 -15.01 3.30 25.54
C GLY A 544 -14.67 2.23 24.52
N VAL A 545 -13.44 2.28 24.03
CA VAL A 545 -12.88 1.30 23.10
C VAL A 545 -11.72 0.58 23.80
N VAL A 546 -11.72 -0.76 23.76
CA VAL A 546 -10.60 -1.54 24.30
C VAL A 546 -9.40 -1.43 23.37
N GLU A 547 -8.42 -0.63 23.76
CA GLU A 547 -7.20 -0.40 22.97
C GLU A 547 -6.19 -1.55 23.11
N PHE A 548 -6.10 -2.15 24.30
CA PHE A 548 -5.15 -3.20 24.59
C PHE A 548 -5.67 -4.15 25.67
N VAL A 549 -5.35 -5.44 25.54
CA VAL A 549 -5.66 -6.49 26.52
C VAL A 549 -4.35 -6.95 27.16
N ALA A 550 -4.15 -6.64 28.44
CA ALA A 550 -2.92 -6.94 29.17
C ALA A 550 -2.96 -8.31 29.87
N SER A 551 -4.15 -8.76 30.28
CA SER A 551 -4.45 -10.11 30.77
C SER A 551 -5.93 -10.40 30.51
N GLY A 552 -6.41 -11.60 30.83
CA GLY A 552 -7.84 -11.92 30.66
C GLY A 552 -8.78 -10.93 31.37
N SER A 553 -8.38 -10.35 32.50
CA SER A 553 -9.17 -9.39 33.28
C SER A 553 -8.68 -7.95 33.26
N ARG A 554 -7.62 -7.61 32.51
CA ARG A 554 -7.00 -6.28 32.53
C ARG A 554 -6.94 -5.65 31.14
N PHE A 555 -7.52 -4.46 31.01
CA PHE A 555 -7.71 -3.74 29.76
C PHE A 555 -7.11 -2.33 29.82
N ARG A 556 -6.66 -1.80 28.68
CA ARG A 556 -6.50 -0.36 28.49
C ARG A 556 -7.66 0.11 27.63
N ILE A 557 -8.41 1.09 28.13
CA ILE A 557 -9.65 1.55 27.52
C ILE A 557 -9.52 3.02 27.18
N TYR A 558 -9.81 3.35 25.92
CA TYR A 558 -9.95 4.72 25.45
C TYR A 558 -11.38 5.19 25.66
N LEU A 559 -11.58 6.18 26.53
CA LEU A 559 -12.87 6.82 26.76
C LEU A 559 -13.10 7.89 25.70
N VAL A 560 -14.10 7.67 24.85
CA VAL A 560 -14.33 8.47 23.64
C VAL A 560 -14.69 9.92 23.99
N LYS A 561 -15.60 10.11 24.95
CA LYS A 561 -16.10 11.44 25.34
C LYS A 561 -15.02 12.32 25.96
N ASP A 562 -14.17 11.74 26.80
CA ASP A 562 -13.18 12.47 27.59
C ASP A 562 -11.80 12.50 26.92
N SER A 563 -11.59 11.69 25.88
CA SER A 563 -10.30 11.49 25.21
C SER A 563 -9.20 11.03 26.17
N TRP A 564 -9.53 10.12 27.08
CA TRP A 564 -8.63 9.57 28.09
C TRP A 564 -8.33 8.11 27.83
N ILE A 565 -7.12 7.67 28.14
CA ILE A 565 -6.77 6.25 28.18
C ILE A 565 -6.59 5.85 29.63
N ILE A 566 -7.34 4.86 30.10
CA ILE A 566 -7.29 4.36 31.47
C ILE A 566 -6.89 2.89 31.53
N SER A 567 -6.30 2.47 32.65
CA SER A 567 -6.14 1.06 32.99
C SER A 567 -7.38 0.57 33.73
N PHE A 568 -7.98 -0.52 33.27
CA PHE A 568 -9.23 -1.07 33.79
C PHE A 568 -9.08 -2.55 34.15
N LEU A 569 -9.61 -2.96 35.30
CA LEU A 569 -9.63 -4.31 35.84
C LEU A 569 -11.08 -4.76 36.04
N LEU A 570 -11.40 -5.98 35.62
CA LEU A 570 -12.72 -6.56 35.89
C LEU A 570 -12.89 -6.82 37.39
N SER A 571 -14.01 -6.35 37.94
CA SER A 571 -14.44 -6.72 39.29
C SER A 571 -15.09 -8.10 39.32
N SER A 572 -15.25 -8.65 40.53
CA SER A 572 -16.05 -9.87 40.80
C SER A 572 -15.46 -11.20 40.31
N ILE A 573 -14.30 -11.21 39.66
CA ILE A 573 -13.65 -12.44 39.20
C ILE A 573 -12.15 -12.48 39.53
N ASN A 574 -11.63 -13.68 39.65
CA ASN A 574 -10.20 -13.97 39.73
C ASN A 574 -9.78 -14.72 38.46
N CYS A 575 -8.98 -14.06 37.63
CA CYS A 575 -8.57 -14.54 36.32
C CYS A 575 -7.11 -15.00 36.38
N PRO A 576 -6.76 -16.19 35.82
CA PRO A 576 -5.40 -16.68 35.79
C PRO A 576 -4.50 -15.71 35.02
N ARG A 577 -3.27 -15.57 35.51
CA ARG A 577 -2.27 -14.65 34.95
C ARG A 577 -1.56 -15.31 33.78
N ALA A 578 -1.60 -14.66 32.62
CA ALA A 578 -0.72 -14.99 31.51
C ALA A 578 0.74 -14.62 31.84
N GLU A 579 1.68 -15.21 31.10
CA GLU A 579 3.11 -14.87 31.19
C GLU A 579 3.31 -13.35 31.08
N ARG A 580 4.10 -12.79 32.01
CA ARG A 580 4.41 -11.36 32.04
C ARG A 580 5.90 -11.14 32.00
N ARG A 581 6.33 -10.24 31.12
CA ARG A 581 7.71 -9.73 31.06
C ARG A 581 7.79 -8.43 31.84
N ILE A 582 8.53 -8.43 32.93
CA ILE A 582 8.73 -7.27 33.80
C ILE A 582 10.14 -6.71 33.54
N PRO A 583 10.26 -5.41 33.16
CA PRO A 583 11.55 -4.73 33.12
C PRO A 583 12.12 -4.64 34.55
N LEU A 584 13.35 -5.15 34.76
CA LEU A 584 13.98 -5.18 36.10
C LEU A 584 14.51 -3.82 36.56
N SER A 585 14.66 -2.83 35.65
CA SER A 585 15.05 -1.45 35.92
C SER A 585 14.99 -0.65 34.61
N ASN A 586 14.97 0.68 34.67
CA ASN A 586 14.93 1.57 33.49
C ASN A 586 16.15 1.44 32.55
N ASN A 587 17.21 0.68 32.90
CA ASN A 587 18.46 0.61 32.13
C ASN A 587 19.12 -0.79 32.00
N SER A 588 18.43 -1.91 32.28
CA SER A 588 19.00 -3.25 32.05
C SER A 588 18.19 -4.08 31.06
N GLN A 589 18.87 -4.67 30.06
CA GLN A 589 18.28 -5.57 29.06
C GLN A 589 17.80 -6.92 29.63
N GLN A 590 18.02 -7.17 30.92
CA GLN A 590 17.54 -8.39 31.58
C GLN A 590 16.08 -8.20 32.01
N GLN A 591 15.20 -9.07 31.51
CA GLN A 591 13.77 -9.10 31.78
C GLN A 591 13.47 -10.24 32.76
N LYS A 592 12.68 -9.97 33.82
CA LYS A 592 12.14 -11.03 34.67
C LYS A 592 10.88 -11.57 34.00
N ILE A 593 10.87 -12.86 33.69
CA ILE A 593 9.69 -13.55 33.15
C ILE A 593 8.95 -14.16 34.33
N GLU A 594 7.72 -13.70 34.59
CA GLU A 594 6.79 -14.39 35.48
C GLU A 594 6.07 -15.49 34.68
N ALA A 595 6.13 -16.73 35.16
CA ALA A 595 5.49 -17.87 34.52
C ALA A 595 3.97 -17.71 34.47
N SER A 596 3.35 -18.19 33.38
CA SER A 596 1.90 -18.22 33.24
C SER A 596 1.28 -19.17 34.26
N GLU A 597 0.20 -18.73 34.92
CA GLU A 597 -0.69 -19.63 35.64
C GLU A 597 -1.43 -20.53 34.63
N PRO A 598 -1.90 -21.72 35.05
CA PRO A 598 -2.71 -22.59 34.20
C PRO A 598 -3.90 -21.83 33.60
N PHE A 599 -4.15 -22.02 32.30
CA PHE A 599 -5.19 -21.33 31.53
C PHE A 599 -5.02 -19.81 31.38
N GLY A 600 -3.89 -19.24 31.80
CA GLY A 600 -3.61 -17.80 31.71
C GLY A 600 -3.49 -17.29 30.26
N ALA A 601 -2.85 -18.07 29.38
CA ALA A 601 -2.69 -17.73 27.97
C ALA A 601 -4.04 -17.81 27.21
N GLU A 602 -4.86 -18.80 27.54
CA GLU A 602 -6.20 -19.05 27.03
C GLU A 602 -7.13 -17.92 27.43
N ALA A 603 -7.11 -17.49 28.70
CA ALA A 603 -7.87 -16.33 29.20
C ALA A 603 -7.49 -15.03 28.49
N LEU A 604 -6.19 -14.82 28.22
CA LEU A 604 -5.70 -13.67 27.45
C LEU A 604 -6.19 -13.72 26.00
N ASN A 605 -6.09 -14.87 25.33
CA ASN A 605 -6.52 -15.04 23.94
C ASN A 605 -8.03 -14.91 23.80
N PHE A 606 -8.80 -15.47 24.73
CA PHE A 606 -10.26 -15.30 24.79
C PHE A 606 -10.63 -13.82 24.88
N SER A 607 -9.96 -13.08 25.76
CA SER A 607 -10.23 -11.65 25.96
C SER A 607 -9.79 -10.80 24.76
N LYS A 608 -8.70 -11.16 24.08
CA LYS A 608 -8.34 -10.55 22.80
C LYS A 608 -9.41 -10.81 21.76
N GLU A 609 -9.86 -12.04 21.60
CA GLU A 609 -10.86 -12.39 20.58
C GLU A 609 -12.23 -11.73 20.83
N HIS A 610 -12.63 -11.50 22.08
CA HIS A 610 -13.96 -10.99 22.43
C HIS A 610 -14.03 -9.50 22.77
N PHE A 611 -12.92 -8.87 23.17
CA PHE A 611 -12.96 -7.47 23.63
C PHE A 611 -12.01 -6.54 22.89
N LEU A 612 -10.87 -7.00 22.36
CA LEU A 612 -9.89 -6.14 21.70
C LEU A 612 -10.53 -5.32 20.57
N GLN A 613 -10.32 -4.00 20.59
CA GLN A 613 -10.80 -3.02 19.61
C GLN A 613 -12.32 -2.99 19.40
N ARG A 614 -13.09 -3.52 20.37
CA ARG A 614 -14.55 -3.38 20.37
C ARG A 614 -15.00 -2.21 21.23
N ASP A 615 -16.16 -1.67 20.85
CA ASP A 615 -16.88 -0.69 21.65
C ASP A 615 -17.48 -1.42 22.87
N VAL A 616 -17.21 -0.88 24.05
CA VAL A 616 -17.60 -1.43 25.34
C VAL A 616 -18.15 -0.34 26.25
N PHE A 617 -18.92 -0.75 27.24
CA PHE A 617 -19.37 0.12 28.30
C PHE A 617 -18.76 -0.29 29.62
N ILE A 618 -18.25 0.68 30.36
CA ILE A 618 -17.66 0.45 31.67
C ILE A 618 -18.39 1.20 32.77
N GLU A 619 -18.38 0.61 33.96
CA GLU A 619 -18.83 1.23 35.20
C GLU A 619 -17.73 1.07 36.24
N VAL A 620 -17.22 2.19 36.74
CA VAL A 620 -16.09 2.20 37.68
C VAL A 620 -16.59 2.10 39.11
N GLU A 621 -16.11 1.12 39.85
CA GLU A 621 -16.50 0.84 41.24
C GLU A 621 -15.42 1.33 42.23
N SER A 622 -14.14 1.07 41.94
CA SER A 622 -13.03 1.47 42.81
C SER A 622 -11.75 1.70 42.01
N VAL A 623 -10.67 2.08 42.69
CA VAL A 623 -9.32 2.18 42.11
C VAL A 623 -8.34 1.46 43.03
N ASP A 624 -7.43 0.68 42.44
CA ASP A 624 -6.39 0.00 43.21
C ASP A 624 -5.24 0.94 43.63
N ARG A 625 -4.30 0.41 44.41
CA ARG A 625 -3.09 1.17 44.81
C ARG A 625 -2.20 1.54 43.63
N GLY A 626 -2.32 0.84 42.51
CA GLY A 626 -1.59 1.04 41.27
C GLY A 626 -2.24 2.02 40.30
N GLY A 627 -3.37 2.65 40.66
CA GLY A 627 -4.08 3.59 39.79
C GLY A 627 -4.91 2.93 38.69
N ASN A 628 -5.18 1.62 38.82
CA ASN A 628 -6.04 0.89 37.91
C ASN A 628 -7.48 0.94 38.41
N PHE A 629 -8.39 1.39 37.55
CA PHE A 629 -9.82 1.40 37.86
C PHE A 629 -10.34 -0.03 37.86
N ILE A 630 -11.16 -0.37 38.86
CA ILE A 630 -11.80 -1.67 39.00
C ILE A 630 -13.29 -1.47 38.79
N GLY A 631 -13.91 -2.34 38.00
CA GLY A 631 -15.36 -2.32 37.85
C GLY A 631 -15.88 -3.27 36.79
N ARG A 632 -17.07 -2.95 36.27
CA ARG A 632 -17.79 -3.80 35.33
C ARG A 632 -17.52 -3.36 33.89
N LEU A 633 -17.34 -4.34 33.00
CA LEU A 633 -17.25 -4.14 31.55
C LEU A 633 -18.38 -4.94 30.89
N THR A 634 -19.13 -4.27 30.02
CA THR A 634 -20.20 -4.86 29.22
C THR A 634 -19.98 -4.60 27.74
N THR A 635 -20.29 -5.58 26.90
CA THR A 635 -20.25 -5.42 25.45
C THR A 635 -21.42 -4.58 24.96
N ALA A 636 -21.37 -4.14 23.69
CA ALA A 636 -22.50 -3.44 23.06
C ALA A 636 -23.81 -4.23 23.12
N ASP A 637 -23.73 -5.57 23.06
CA ASP A 637 -24.88 -6.49 23.16
C ASP A 637 -25.37 -6.71 24.61
N GLY A 638 -24.79 -6.01 25.58
CA GLY A 638 -25.17 -6.07 27.00
C GLY A 638 -24.59 -7.26 27.76
N GLN A 639 -23.67 -8.04 27.16
CA GLN A 639 -23.04 -9.18 27.85
C GLN A 639 -21.93 -8.71 28.79
N SER A 640 -21.90 -9.25 30.01
CA SER A 640 -20.85 -8.96 30.99
C SER A 640 -19.57 -9.72 30.66
N ALA A 641 -18.45 -9.01 30.56
CA ALA A 641 -17.16 -9.64 30.28
C ALA A 641 -16.71 -10.61 31.38
N ALA A 642 -17.03 -10.29 32.64
CA ALA A 642 -16.78 -11.16 33.78
C ALA A 642 -17.57 -12.48 33.65
N LEU A 643 -18.84 -12.39 33.26
CA LEU A 643 -19.69 -13.57 33.05
C LEU A 643 -19.17 -14.43 31.88
N MET A 644 -18.80 -13.81 30.76
CA MET A 644 -18.25 -14.53 29.61
C MET A 644 -16.98 -15.32 29.95
N LEU A 645 -16.09 -14.76 30.78
CA LEU A 645 -14.88 -15.44 31.22
C LEU A 645 -15.16 -16.61 32.16
N VAL A 646 -16.11 -16.45 33.10
CA VAL A 646 -16.52 -17.54 34.01
C VAL A 646 -17.20 -18.66 33.24
N GLN A 647 -18.12 -18.34 32.32
CA GLN A 647 -18.80 -19.32 31.46
C GLN A 647 -17.85 -20.10 30.54
N ALA A 648 -16.73 -19.50 30.15
CA ALA A 648 -15.69 -20.18 29.39
C ALA A 648 -14.78 -21.07 30.27
N GLY A 649 -14.98 -21.10 31.59
CA GLY A 649 -14.10 -21.77 32.54
C GLY A 649 -12.72 -21.10 32.67
N LEU A 650 -12.60 -19.82 32.31
CA LEU A 650 -11.32 -19.08 32.27
C LEU A 650 -11.17 -18.09 33.43
N ALA A 651 -12.11 -18.06 34.38
CA ALA A 651 -12.03 -17.27 35.60
C ALA A 651 -12.87 -17.91 36.73
N LYS A 652 -12.49 -17.61 37.98
CA LYS A 652 -13.25 -17.98 39.20
C LYS A 652 -14.00 -16.78 39.75
N VAL A 653 -15.11 -16.99 40.44
CA VAL A 653 -15.83 -15.92 41.12
C VAL A 653 -15.01 -15.48 42.34
N HIS A 654 -14.77 -14.18 42.46
CA HIS A 654 -14.04 -13.62 43.60
C HIS A 654 -15.01 -13.27 44.73
N ASP A 655 -14.60 -13.39 46.00
CA ASP A 655 -15.47 -13.15 47.16
C ASP A 655 -16.14 -11.77 47.12
N SER A 656 -15.46 -10.76 46.57
CA SER A 656 -16.01 -9.41 46.39
C SER A 656 -17.25 -9.34 45.50
N ALA A 657 -17.61 -10.42 44.79
CA ALA A 657 -18.74 -10.50 43.89
C ALA A 657 -20.10 -10.50 44.61
N TYR A 658 -20.16 -10.69 45.93
CA TYR A 658 -21.42 -10.74 46.68
C TYR A 658 -22.30 -9.48 46.52
N ASN A 659 -21.66 -8.32 46.30
CA ASN A 659 -22.35 -7.05 46.05
C ASN A 659 -22.70 -6.81 44.57
N ALA A 660 -22.30 -7.70 43.67
CA ALA A 660 -22.55 -7.54 42.24
C ALA A 660 -24.00 -7.88 41.91
N SER A 661 -24.63 -7.07 41.06
CA SER A 661 -26.03 -7.29 40.63
C SER A 661 -26.22 -8.60 39.86
N ASN A 662 -25.15 -9.13 39.25
CA ASN A 662 -25.13 -10.38 38.50
C ASN A 662 -24.50 -11.56 39.30
N TYR A 663 -24.38 -11.44 40.62
CA TYR A 663 -23.75 -12.47 41.47
C TYR A 663 -24.34 -13.88 41.26
N LYS A 664 -25.67 -14.00 41.25
CA LYS A 664 -26.36 -15.28 41.03
C LYS A 664 -25.97 -15.93 39.70
N GLN A 665 -25.92 -15.14 38.63
CA GLN A 665 -25.54 -15.64 37.29
C GLN A 665 -24.06 -16.07 37.23
N LEU A 666 -23.19 -15.38 37.97
CA LEU A 666 -21.77 -15.75 38.06
C LEU A 666 -21.59 -17.08 38.80
N LEU A 667 -22.30 -17.30 39.90
CA LEU A 667 -22.28 -18.57 40.63
C LEU A 667 -22.84 -19.72 39.79
N GLU A 668 -23.99 -19.52 39.14
CA GLU A 668 -24.58 -20.54 38.25
C GLU A 668 -23.64 -20.90 37.09
N ALA A 669 -22.91 -19.92 36.55
CA ALA A 669 -21.91 -20.16 35.51
C ALA A 669 -20.69 -20.93 36.05
N GLU A 670 -20.21 -20.56 37.24
CA GLU A 670 -19.08 -21.22 37.88
C GLU A 670 -19.39 -22.68 38.26
N GLU A 671 -20.57 -22.94 38.83
CA GLU A 671 -21.04 -24.28 39.16
C GLU A 671 -21.10 -25.19 37.93
N LYS A 672 -21.60 -24.68 36.80
CA LYS A 672 -21.60 -25.42 35.53
C LYS A 672 -20.20 -25.80 35.08
N CYS A 673 -19.27 -24.83 35.05
CA CYS A 673 -17.89 -25.10 34.64
C CYS A 673 -17.17 -26.04 35.62
N ARG A 674 -17.50 -25.99 36.90
CA ARG A 674 -16.97 -26.90 37.94
C ARG A 674 -17.47 -28.33 37.73
N ASN A 675 -18.78 -28.50 37.51
CA ASN A 675 -19.39 -29.81 37.28
C ASN A 675 -18.88 -30.46 35.99
N GLU A 676 -18.66 -29.66 34.93
CA GLU A 676 -18.16 -30.12 33.64
C GLU A 676 -16.62 -30.17 33.55
N ARG A 677 -15.90 -29.77 34.63
CA ARG A 677 -14.43 -29.72 34.71
C ARG A 677 -13.77 -28.93 33.56
N ILE A 678 -14.35 -27.79 33.20
CA ILE A 678 -13.88 -26.95 32.09
C ILE A 678 -12.83 -25.94 32.57
N GLY A 679 -11.74 -25.81 31.81
CA GLY A 679 -10.72 -24.77 32.01
C GLY A 679 -10.05 -24.85 33.39
N VAL A 680 -10.11 -23.77 34.18
CA VAL A 680 -9.48 -23.69 35.52
C VAL A 680 -9.96 -24.73 36.53
N TRP A 681 -10.98 -25.54 36.17
CA TRP A 681 -11.57 -26.61 36.98
C TRP A 681 -11.13 -28.03 36.56
N THR A 682 -10.25 -28.19 35.56
CA THR A 682 -9.83 -29.53 35.07
C THR A 682 -9.20 -30.41 36.15
N ASN A 683 -8.47 -29.82 37.11
CA ASN A 683 -7.78 -30.52 38.19
C ASN A 683 -8.45 -30.27 39.55
N TYR A 684 -9.76 -30.02 39.57
CA TYR A 684 -10.50 -29.80 40.82
C TYR A 684 -10.74 -31.12 41.55
N GLU A 685 -10.03 -31.34 42.66
CA GLU A 685 -10.33 -32.40 43.61
C GLU A 685 -11.36 -31.88 44.62
N GLU A 686 -12.47 -32.61 44.73
CA GLU A 686 -13.53 -32.32 45.68
C GLU A 686 -13.01 -32.64 47.09
N THR A 687 -12.67 -31.63 47.89
CA THR A 687 -12.44 -31.83 49.31
C THR A 687 -13.77 -32.17 49.97
N SER A 688 -14.10 -33.46 49.98
CA SER A 688 -15.17 -33.98 50.81
C SER A 688 -14.79 -33.74 52.27
N ILE A 689 -15.45 -32.77 52.89
CA ILE A 689 -15.59 -32.73 54.35
C ILE A 689 -16.46 -33.94 54.68
N LYS A 690 -15.82 -35.06 55.02
CA LYS A 690 -16.45 -36.16 55.74
C LYS A 690 -16.00 -36.06 57.18
N GLU A 691 -16.93 -35.65 58.03
CA GLU A 691 -16.88 -35.84 59.46
C GLU A 691 -16.78 -37.36 59.75
N ASN A 692 -15.85 -37.70 60.64
CA ASN A 692 -15.72 -38.90 61.49
C ASN A 692 -16.31 -40.24 61.00
N GLU A 693 -15.44 -41.25 60.84
CA GLU A 693 -15.45 -42.46 61.68
C GLU A 693 -14.34 -43.44 61.22
N ASP A 694 -13.57 -43.87 62.21
CA ASP A 694 -12.89 -45.15 62.41
C ASP A 694 -11.61 -45.53 61.64
N GLU A 695 -10.55 -45.51 62.46
CA GLU A 695 -9.37 -46.38 62.49
C GLU A 695 -9.66 -47.82 62.02
N ASN A 696 -8.81 -48.35 61.13
CA ASN A 696 -8.01 -49.54 61.42
C ASN A 696 -7.15 -49.99 60.22
N ASN A 697 -5.93 -50.39 60.58
CA ASN A 697 -5.04 -51.37 59.94
C ASN A 697 -4.12 -50.92 58.80
N GLU A 698 -2.91 -50.57 59.24
CA GLU A 698 -1.67 -50.98 58.60
C GLU A 698 -1.65 -52.50 58.32
N GLU A 699 -1.20 -52.92 57.14
CA GLU A 699 0.00 -53.74 56.94
C GLU A 699 0.00 -54.52 55.61
N ASN A 700 1.22 -54.69 55.07
CA ASN A 700 1.69 -55.73 54.15
C ASN A 700 1.39 -55.63 52.64
N LYS A 701 2.35 -54.97 51.94
CA LYS A 701 2.77 -55.41 50.60
C LYS A 701 3.71 -56.62 50.75
N PRO A 702 3.58 -57.62 49.85
CA PRO A 702 4.76 -58.13 49.18
C PRO A 702 4.64 -58.05 47.65
N GLU A 703 5.83 -57.98 47.06
CA GLU A 703 6.18 -57.90 45.66
C GLU A 703 5.71 -59.14 44.88
N ASP A 704 5.17 -58.98 43.67
CA ASP A 704 5.97 -59.29 42.46
C ASP A 704 5.26 -58.90 41.15
N GLU A 705 6.10 -58.79 40.14
CA GLU A 705 6.03 -58.08 38.86
C GLU A 705 4.91 -58.46 37.87
N SER A 706 4.43 -57.45 37.12
CA SER A 706 4.59 -57.45 35.66
C SER A 706 4.41 -56.04 35.08
N VAL A 707 5.40 -55.70 34.25
CA VAL A 707 5.68 -54.42 33.62
C VAL A 707 4.62 -54.04 32.59
N ASN A 708 4.26 -52.75 32.51
CA ASN A 708 4.17 -52.05 31.22
C ASN A 708 4.43 -50.54 31.37
N GLU A 709 5.42 -50.14 30.57
CA GLU A 709 6.12 -48.88 30.42
C GLU A 709 5.26 -47.62 30.23
N SER A 710 5.84 -46.53 30.74
CA SER A 710 6.00 -45.21 30.10
C SER A 710 5.15 -44.03 30.61
N ASP A 711 5.40 -43.65 31.87
CA ASP A 711 5.43 -42.22 32.25
C ASP A 711 6.67 -41.98 33.13
N THR A 712 7.81 -41.79 32.47
CA THR A 712 9.05 -41.36 33.12
C THR A 712 8.89 -39.91 33.56
N ILE A 713 8.36 -39.71 34.78
CA ILE A 713 8.55 -38.47 35.52
C ILE A 713 10.05 -38.36 35.77
N ASN A 714 10.73 -37.51 35.01
CA ASN A 714 12.09 -37.07 35.32
C ASN A 714 12.05 -36.39 36.71
N PHE A 715 12.31 -37.15 37.76
CA PHE A 715 12.79 -36.58 39.02
C PHE A 715 14.15 -35.95 38.70
N THR A 716 14.15 -34.67 38.36
CA THR A 716 15.33 -33.82 38.51
C THR A 716 15.90 -34.09 39.90
N GLU A 717 17.19 -34.40 39.98
CA GLU A 717 17.90 -34.64 41.24
C GLU A 717 17.40 -33.69 42.33
N PRO A 718 17.11 -34.18 43.55
CA PRO A 718 16.67 -33.32 44.64
C PRO A 718 17.68 -32.19 44.83
N ARG A 719 17.27 -30.96 44.51
CA ARG A 719 18.09 -29.76 44.68
C ARG A 719 18.12 -29.41 46.15
N PHE A 720 19.03 -30.04 46.88
CA PHE A 720 19.33 -29.65 48.24
C PHE A 720 19.96 -28.24 48.23
N ARG A 721 19.44 -27.37 49.08
CA ARG A 721 20.04 -26.07 49.37
C ARG A 721 20.39 -26.03 50.84
N CYS A 722 21.57 -25.49 51.13
CA CYS A 722 21.97 -25.25 52.50
C CYS A 722 21.09 -24.15 53.09
N VAL A 723 20.46 -24.45 54.22
CA VAL A 723 19.58 -23.53 54.94
C VAL A 723 19.96 -23.48 56.41
N VAL A 724 19.71 -22.35 57.05
CA VAL A 724 19.82 -22.16 58.49
C VAL A 724 18.41 -22.09 59.06
N ILE A 725 18.09 -22.95 60.02
CA ILE A 725 16.81 -22.91 60.74
C ILE A 725 16.89 -21.76 61.75
N THR A 726 16.01 -20.77 61.61
CA THR A 726 16.03 -19.56 62.44
C THR A 726 15.04 -19.61 63.59
N TYR A 727 13.90 -20.27 63.40
CA TYR A 727 12.88 -20.38 64.43
C TYR A 727 12.02 -21.62 64.20
N VAL A 728 11.68 -22.32 65.29
CA VAL A 728 10.76 -23.45 65.27
C VAL A 728 9.61 -23.13 66.21
N THR A 729 8.40 -23.24 65.68
CA THR A 729 7.16 -23.01 66.42
C THR A 729 6.71 -24.28 67.15
N SER A 730 5.84 -24.11 68.15
CA SER A 730 5.25 -25.24 68.90
C SER A 730 4.36 -26.14 68.05
N ASP A 731 3.84 -25.65 66.91
CA ASP A 731 3.09 -26.41 65.91
C ASP A 731 3.99 -27.00 64.80
N LEU A 732 5.28 -27.18 65.09
CA LEU A 732 6.29 -27.80 64.21
C LEU A 732 6.50 -27.09 62.86
N LYS A 733 6.09 -25.82 62.73
CA LYS A 733 6.49 -24.99 61.58
C LYS A 733 7.90 -24.46 61.81
N ILE A 734 8.75 -24.63 60.79
CA ILE A 734 10.12 -24.13 60.77
C ILE A 734 10.22 -22.88 59.89
N TYR A 735 10.99 -21.91 60.36
CA TYR A 735 11.44 -20.77 59.59
C TYR A 735 12.91 -20.96 59.25
N LEU A 736 13.26 -20.61 58.01
CA LEU A 736 14.58 -20.89 57.45
C LEU A 736 15.10 -19.71 56.65
N GLN A 737 16.42 -19.56 56.64
CA GLN A 737 17.17 -18.65 55.78
C GLN A 737 18.04 -19.47 54.84
N TYR A 738 18.24 -19.01 53.61
CA TYR A 738 19.23 -19.63 52.73
C TYR A 738 20.64 -19.23 53.16
N SER A 739 21.53 -20.20 53.34
CA SER A 739 22.91 -19.94 53.81
C SER A 739 23.67 -18.98 52.88
N GLU A 740 23.36 -19.01 51.57
CA GLU A 740 23.93 -18.10 50.56
C GLU A 740 23.56 -16.62 50.76
N GLN A 741 22.47 -16.34 51.48
CA GLN A 741 22.00 -14.97 51.74
C GLN A 741 22.47 -14.42 53.10
N GLY A 742 23.16 -15.23 53.91
CA GLY A 742 23.61 -14.86 55.25
C GLY A 742 24.44 -13.57 55.28
N GLN A 743 25.47 -13.47 54.42
CA GLN A 743 26.33 -12.27 54.37
C GLN A 743 25.56 -10.99 54.03
N LYS A 744 24.52 -11.07 53.17
CA LYS A 744 23.70 -9.90 52.81
C LYS A 744 22.82 -9.47 53.98
N LEU A 745 22.27 -10.44 54.71
CA LEU A 745 21.47 -10.16 55.90
C LEU A 745 22.33 -9.59 57.03
N GLU A 746 23.54 -10.11 57.23
CA GLU A 746 24.52 -9.56 58.19
C GLU A 746 24.89 -8.12 57.87
N GLN A 747 25.17 -7.81 56.59
CA GLN A 747 25.44 -6.44 56.13
C GLN A 747 24.23 -5.53 56.39
N LEU A 748 23.04 -5.96 56.00
CA LEU A 748 21.79 -5.21 56.22
C LEU A 748 21.55 -4.91 57.70
N GLN A 749 21.80 -5.88 58.58
CA GLN A 749 21.66 -5.71 60.03
C GLN A 749 22.72 -4.79 60.60
N THR A 750 23.96 -4.89 60.11
CA THR A 750 25.05 -4.00 60.51
C THR A 750 24.71 -2.56 60.15
N ASP A 751 24.26 -2.31 58.91
CA ASP A 751 23.85 -0.99 58.44
C ASP A 751 22.66 -0.45 59.25
N LEU A 752 21.65 -1.29 59.51
CA LEU A 752 20.47 -0.92 60.29
C LEU A 752 20.86 -0.50 61.72
N ARG A 753 21.74 -1.27 62.37
CA ARG A 753 22.24 -1.00 63.73
C ARG A 753 23.10 0.26 63.75
N GLU A 754 23.98 0.46 62.77
CA GLU A 754 24.76 1.69 62.64
C GLU A 754 23.88 2.94 62.50
N ILE A 755 22.82 2.87 61.70
CA ILE A 755 21.87 3.98 61.53
C ILE A 755 21.24 4.35 62.88
N PHE A 756 20.76 3.37 63.65
CA PHE A 756 20.12 3.64 64.93
C PHE A 756 21.11 3.98 66.06
N ASN A 757 22.38 3.60 65.94
CA ASN A 757 23.45 4.04 66.84
C ASN A 757 23.83 5.51 66.60
N ARG A 758 23.81 5.98 65.35
CA ARG A 758 24.11 7.38 64.99
C ARG A 758 22.91 8.32 65.17
N THR A 759 21.69 7.80 64.99
CA THR A 759 20.44 8.56 65.12
C THR A 759 19.50 7.89 66.12
N LYS A 760 19.41 8.45 67.34
CA LYS A 760 18.38 8.03 68.30
C LYS A 760 17.01 8.38 67.72
N PRO A 761 16.02 7.45 67.72
CA PRO A 761 14.66 7.76 67.31
C PRO A 761 14.08 8.91 68.17
N VAL A 762 13.68 10.01 67.55
CA VAL A 762 13.05 11.15 68.23
C VAL A 762 11.56 11.19 67.86
N GLY A 763 10.69 11.13 68.88
CA GLY A 763 9.25 11.36 68.74
C GLY A 763 8.35 10.17 69.08
N GLU A 764 7.07 10.45 69.31
CA GLU A 764 6.03 9.45 69.59
C GLU A 764 5.69 8.68 68.30
N TYR A 765 6.11 7.41 68.19
CA TYR A 765 5.81 6.56 67.04
C TYR A 765 4.52 5.75 67.26
N LYS A 766 3.56 5.88 66.32
CA LYS A 766 2.28 5.17 66.33
C LYS A 766 2.20 4.18 65.17
N PRO A 767 2.52 2.90 65.39
CA PRO A 767 2.51 1.89 64.33
C PRO A 767 1.10 1.50 63.89
N LYS A 768 0.95 1.11 62.62
CA LYS A 768 -0.33 0.63 62.03
C LYS A 768 -0.27 -0.87 61.70
N LYS A 769 -1.42 -1.57 61.75
CA LYS A 769 -1.51 -2.97 61.35
C LYS A 769 -1.01 -3.17 59.91
N GLY A 770 -0.10 -4.12 59.72
CA GLY A 770 0.54 -4.42 58.43
C GLY A 770 1.72 -3.51 58.05
N GLU A 771 2.07 -2.51 58.86
CA GLU A 771 3.22 -1.63 58.63
C GLU A 771 4.56 -2.37 58.85
N LEU A 772 5.53 -2.11 57.97
CA LEU A 772 6.93 -2.52 58.14
C LEU A 772 7.68 -1.46 58.95
N LEU A 773 8.36 -1.89 60.01
CA LEU A 773 9.02 -1.04 60.98
C LEU A 773 10.35 -1.65 61.43
N ALA A 774 11.13 -0.88 62.17
CA ALA A 774 12.26 -1.39 62.93
C ALA A 774 11.83 -1.64 64.39
N ALA A 775 12.08 -2.84 64.89
CA ALA A 775 11.78 -3.24 66.25
C ALA A 775 13.06 -3.67 66.96
N ARG A 776 13.23 -3.21 68.20
CA ARG A 776 14.32 -3.65 69.07
C ARG A 776 13.92 -4.93 69.77
N PHE A 777 14.63 -6.02 69.54
CA PHE A 777 14.28 -7.34 70.09
C PHE A 777 14.57 -7.41 71.59
N THR A 778 13.72 -8.03 72.42
CA THR A 778 13.92 -8.05 73.91
C THR A 778 15.16 -8.80 74.36
N VAL A 779 15.57 -9.82 73.63
CA VAL A 779 16.60 -10.75 74.11
C VAL A 779 18.01 -10.14 74.01
N ASP A 780 18.32 -9.47 72.90
CA ASP A 780 19.65 -8.92 72.62
C ASP A 780 19.69 -7.38 72.59
N ASN A 781 18.53 -6.72 72.66
CA ASN A 781 18.38 -5.27 72.52
C ASN A 781 18.91 -4.68 71.20
N GLU A 782 19.00 -5.50 70.14
CA GLU A 782 19.39 -5.06 68.81
C GLU A 782 18.17 -4.72 67.93
N TRP A 783 18.38 -3.88 66.92
CA TRP A 783 17.33 -3.48 65.99
C TRP A 783 17.19 -4.47 64.83
N TYR A 784 15.95 -4.84 64.53
CA TYR A 784 15.58 -5.77 63.47
C TYR A 784 14.40 -5.25 62.65
N ARG A 785 14.25 -5.75 61.43
CA ARG A 785 13.07 -5.46 60.60
C ARG A 785 11.90 -6.31 61.05
N ALA A 786 10.75 -5.68 61.25
CA ALA A 786 9.54 -6.35 61.70
C ALA A 786 8.29 -5.82 61.01
N ARG A 787 7.22 -6.60 61.06
CA ARG A 787 5.89 -6.23 60.57
C ARG A 787 4.88 -6.29 61.69
N VAL A 788 4.00 -5.31 61.78
CA VAL A 788 2.87 -5.33 62.74
C VAL A 788 1.82 -6.34 62.29
N GLU A 789 1.58 -7.39 63.07
CA GLU A 789 0.51 -8.37 62.80
C GLU A 789 -0.82 -7.94 63.45
N LYS A 790 -0.77 -7.46 64.69
CA LYS A 790 -1.96 -7.09 65.47
C LYS A 790 -1.65 -5.97 66.46
N ILE A 791 -2.61 -5.07 66.66
CA ILE A 791 -2.59 -4.05 67.70
C ILE A 791 -3.74 -4.38 68.65
N GLU A 792 -3.43 -4.72 69.89
CA GLU A 792 -4.38 -5.04 70.95
C GLU A 792 -4.47 -3.85 71.93
N GLY A 793 -5.66 -3.61 72.51
CA GLY A 793 -5.89 -2.48 73.41
C GLY A 793 -4.86 -2.41 74.55
N ASN A 794 -4.49 -1.20 74.96
CA ASN A 794 -3.38 -0.85 75.89
C ASN A 794 -1.95 -1.02 75.33
N ASN A 795 -1.67 -0.48 74.13
CA ASN A 795 -0.32 -0.42 73.53
C ASN A 795 0.41 -1.77 73.41
N ARG A 796 -0.33 -2.89 73.34
CA ARG A 796 0.21 -4.22 73.09
C ARG A 796 0.25 -4.46 71.59
N ILE A 797 1.45 -4.52 71.02
CA ILE A 797 1.63 -4.67 69.58
C ILE A 797 2.33 -5.99 69.29
N SER A 798 1.63 -6.89 68.61
CA SER A 798 2.21 -8.13 68.09
C SER A 798 2.96 -7.83 66.80
N ILE A 799 4.26 -8.12 66.81
CA ILE A 799 5.17 -7.96 65.68
C ILE A 799 5.72 -9.33 65.24
N TYR A 800 6.05 -9.41 63.96
CA TYR A 800 6.70 -10.54 63.33
C TYR A 800 8.03 -10.09 62.73
N PHE A 801 9.14 -10.69 63.17
CA PHE A 801 10.48 -10.39 62.65
C PHE A 801 10.63 -11.04 61.28
N ILE A 802 10.62 -10.23 60.23
CA ILE A 802 10.45 -10.72 58.84
C ILE A 802 11.62 -11.56 58.36
N ASP A 803 12.81 -11.32 58.92
CA ASP A 803 14.04 -11.99 58.55
C ASP A 803 14.23 -13.31 59.31
N TYR A 804 13.57 -13.51 60.46
CA TYR A 804 13.84 -14.63 61.39
C TYR A 804 12.64 -15.52 61.69
N GLY A 805 11.42 -15.03 61.52
CA GLY A 805 10.20 -15.82 61.67
C GLY A 805 9.61 -15.88 63.08
N ASN A 806 10.35 -15.44 64.09
CA ASN A 806 9.84 -15.33 65.46
C ASN A 806 8.88 -14.13 65.62
N ARG A 807 8.01 -14.24 66.62
CA ARG A 807 7.02 -13.20 66.98
C ARG A 807 7.29 -12.68 68.37
N GLU A 808 6.88 -11.45 68.59
CA GLU A 808 6.98 -10.80 69.90
C GLU A 808 5.80 -9.86 70.14
N ILE A 809 5.39 -9.73 71.40
CA ILE A 809 4.40 -8.73 71.81
C ILE A 809 5.17 -7.60 72.51
N ILE A 810 5.18 -6.42 71.90
CA ILE A 810 5.83 -5.22 72.42
C ILE A 810 4.80 -4.38 73.18
N THR A 811 5.11 -4.07 74.45
CA THR A 811 4.34 -3.18 75.32
C THR A 811 4.97 -1.79 75.45
N ASP A 812 6.28 -1.69 75.24
CA ASP A 812 7.04 -0.43 75.27
C ASP A 812 7.25 0.08 73.83
N LEU A 813 6.50 1.13 73.47
CA LEU A 813 6.58 1.78 72.16
C LEU A 813 7.96 2.36 71.84
N SER A 814 8.82 2.61 72.84
CA SER A 814 10.20 3.07 72.61
C SER A 814 11.06 2.06 71.85
N ARG A 815 10.60 0.79 71.81
CA ARG A 815 11.26 -0.32 71.11
C ARG A 815 10.83 -0.42 69.64
N LEU A 816 9.97 0.49 69.16
CA LEU A 816 9.46 0.53 67.79
C LEU A 816 9.80 1.88 67.15
N THR A 817 10.24 1.85 65.91
CA THR A 817 10.49 3.07 65.13
C THR A 817 10.28 2.82 63.64
N LYS A 818 10.20 3.90 62.85
CA LYS A 818 10.09 3.81 61.39
C LYS A 818 11.35 3.18 60.80
N LEU A 819 11.16 2.31 59.82
CA LEU A 819 12.25 1.74 59.05
C LEU A 819 12.82 2.81 58.09
N PRO A 820 14.15 3.01 58.03
CA PRO A 820 14.77 3.99 57.13
C PRO A 820 14.51 3.69 55.64
N PRO A 821 14.34 4.72 54.78
CA PRO A 821 14.22 4.52 53.33
C PRO A 821 15.48 3.84 52.77
N GLY A 822 15.31 2.68 52.10
CA GLY A 822 16.40 1.87 51.57
C GLY A 822 16.66 0.55 52.30
N MET A 823 16.02 0.33 53.46
CA MET A 823 16.13 -0.91 54.25
C MET A 823 14.90 -1.83 54.13
N LEU A 824 14.02 -1.57 53.16
CA LEU A 824 12.80 -2.33 52.86
C LEU A 824 13.09 -3.60 52.06
#